data_AF-A0A0Q6UR97-F1
#
_entry.id   AF-A0A0Q6UR97-F1
#
_cell.length_a   1.000
_cell.length_b   1.000
_cell.length_c   1.000
_cell.angle_alpha   90.00
_cell.angle_beta   90.00
_cell.angle_gamma   90.00
#
_symmetry.space_group_name_H-M   'P 1'
#
loop_
_entity.id
_entity.type
_entity.pdbx_description
1 polymer ?
#
loop_
_entity_poly.entity_id
_entity_poly.type
_entity_poly.pdbx_seq_one_letter_code
_entity_poly.pdbx_strand_id
1 'polypeptide(L)'
;MQGLMQHGALTLDKIIDHAAQWHGGREVVSRSVEGPIVRTTYARIHERAKRVSNALLALGIKPGDRVGTLAWNTGRHMEAWYGIMGIGAVCHTLNPRLFPEQIAWIADHAGDRVIFTDLTFLPILQAVLPRLPHVEHVVVFTDRDHMPAEFPLAGEALHFKGLLAYEDLVEQHHADCAWGGFDEGTAAGLCYTSGTTGDPKGVLYSHRSNFLHTFITLQPDVMGLSQNDVILPVVPMFHANAWGVAFSAPGTGAKMVMPGARMDGASIYELLDTEGVTFSAAVPTVWQMLLQHLKSTGAKLPTLKKVVIGGAACPESIIRAFQEDYDVEVVHAWGMTETSPVGTLSVMTDELAKLPYDQQMPYRLKQGRPPLGVELCLTDDDGKPLPHDGHAFGHLKIRGPIIAAEYFRGAGGKILDEDGFFDTGDIATIDAHGFMQITDRAKDVVKSGGEWISTIEIENIAVGHPKVALAAVVGAAHPKWDERPVLLIKLKDGETATKEEFIDYLQGKIAKWWLPDDVLFVDEIPLGATGKIDKKLIRKRLADEGYKLPDTPVQPTPAPEPEPESAVVPTLAAADGAHASVIYAPDPPREVEPEAVLDATALEVEPAAHAEPEPLESELQDPDVAEPEPSAVSATDTIIAEAAAIAAAGEPAQPAPQAEATTVAAPPIPPEPEPPLRLHEPSKAEAPRVKPVTGEAAEPLPFAMPITPGRRAKAKTAKSAKSSAKASGKPPAWARLYLDLAILAALAPAILAGGGALGVKLGLIGLPLGYTSMTLDWAPKLAFVSVATGLLGVVVALIGGFARLWKAAVFSLVITAATFAVMYGAKALLGQSPPIHDVSTDWKTPLALSDAAMAARGGSAELVDDDPSLPVGSAAYAGRRLAEINAETCPAARPLVSARAPGDAYEAVKAAVMASGMTLVTDDPMDGRLEATARSFWYGLTDDLVVRVRPDAQGSRLDMRSIGRDAGPDQGRNCARIGGLIKAVRG
;
A
#
# COMPACT_ATOMS: atom_id res chain seq x y z
N MET A 1 29.70 -24.44 -26.56
CA MET A 1 30.01 -24.77 -25.14
C MET A 1 29.07 -23.93 -24.27
N GLN A 2 28.46 -24.51 -23.24
CA GLN A 2 27.62 -23.77 -22.29
C GLN A 2 28.40 -23.45 -21.00
N GLY A 3 27.88 -22.54 -20.18
CA GLY A 3 28.42 -22.27 -18.84
C GLY A 3 28.30 -23.47 -17.91
N LEU A 4 29.21 -23.59 -16.94
CA LEU A 4 29.29 -24.71 -15.99
C LEU A 4 28.72 -24.36 -14.59
N MET A 5 27.80 -23.41 -14.53
CA MET A 5 27.13 -23.00 -13.28
C MET A 5 25.96 -23.94 -12.96
N GLN A 6 25.56 -24.00 -11.69
CA GLN A 6 24.33 -24.68 -11.29
C GLN A 6 23.10 -23.95 -11.88
N HIS A 7 22.20 -24.69 -12.51
CA HIS A 7 20.91 -24.15 -12.96
C HIS A 7 19.94 -24.11 -11.78
N GLY A 8 19.64 -22.91 -11.28
CA GLY A 8 18.57 -22.68 -10.31
C GLY A 8 17.40 -21.97 -11.00
N ALA A 9 16.22 -22.58 -11.00
CA ALA A 9 15.01 -21.98 -11.57
C ALA A 9 14.58 -20.72 -10.80
N LEU A 10 14.25 -19.64 -11.49
CA LEU A 10 13.81 -18.35 -10.94
C LEU A 10 12.32 -18.37 -10.57
N THR A 11 11.99 -19.09 -9.49
CA THR A 11 10.60 -19.35 -9.07
C THR A 11 10.19 -18.58 -7.82
N LEU A 12 8.93 -18.13 -7.76
CA LEU A 12 8.46 -17.09 -6.81
C LEU A 12 8.34 -17.59 -5.37
N ASP A 13 8.16 -18.89 -5.17
CA ASP A 13 8.33 -19.60 -3.90
C ASP A 13 9.63 -19.19 -3.18
N LYS A 14 10.72 -19.04 -3.93
CA LYS A 14 12.05 -18.74 -3.38
C LYS A 14 12.15 -17.33 -2.81
N ILE A 15 11.29 -16.41 -3.22
CA ILE A 15 11.21 -15.04 -2.68
C ILE A 15 10.66 -15.08 -1.25
N ILE A 16 9.57 -15.81 -1.01
CA ILE A 16 8.97 -15.90 0.34
C ILE A 16 9.70 -16.91 1.23
N ASP A 17 10.30 -17.97 0.67
CA ASP A 17 11.24 -18.84 1.40
C ASP A 17 12.47 -18.04 1.88
N HIS A 18 13.06 -17.18 1.02
CA HIS A 18 14.13 -16.26 1.41
C HIS A 18 13.68 -15.30 2.51
N ALA A 19 12.53 -14.65 2.33
CA ALA A 19 11.98 -13.72 3.32
C ALA A 19 11.72 -14.40 4.67
N ALA A 20 11.23 -15.64 4.69
CA ALA A 20 11.03 -16.41 5.90
C ALA A 20 12.35 -16.82 6.57
N GLN A 21 13.36 -17.24 5.79
CA GLN A 21 14.65 -17.70 6.30
C GLN A 21 15.51 -16.57 6.88
N TRP A 22 15.61 -15.44 6.18
CA TRP A 22 16.56 -14.36 6.52
C TRP A 22 15.89 -13.15 7.16
N HIS A 23 14.59 -12.98 6.95
CA HIS A 23 13.80 -11.84 7.44
C HIS A 23 12.51 -12.28 8.15
N GLY A 24 12.44 -13.52 8.65
CA GLY A 24 11.19 -14.14 9.11
C GLY A 24 10.47 -13.43 10.26
N GLY A 25 11.18 -12.62 11.05
CA GLY A 25 10.61 -11.77 12.10
C GLY A 25 10.23 -10.34 11.65
N ARG A 26 10.39 -10.00 10.36
CA ARG A 26 10.00 -8.70 9.80
C ARG A 26 8.48 -8.64 9.69
N GLU A 27 7.90 -7.53 10.16
CA GLU A 27 6.46 -7.33 10.21
C GLU A 27 5.82 -7.16 8.83
N VAL A 28 4.63 -7.75 8.69
CA VAL A 28 3.62 -7.32 7.72
C VAL A 28 2.40 -6.88 8.51
N VAL A 29 2.09 -5.59 8.44
CA VAL A 29 0.95 -4.94 9.06
C VAL A 29 -0.21 -4.93 8.07
N SER A 30 -1.45 -5.01 8.52
CA SER A 30 -2.63 -4.85 7.66
C SER A 30 -3.79 -4.19 8.40
N ARG A 31 -4.43 -3.20 7.78
CA ARG A 31 -5.78 -2.80 8.15
C ARG A 31 -6.74 -3.88 7.65
N SER A 32 -7.30 -4.68 8.56
CA SER A 32 -8.21 -5.78 8.19
C SER A 32 -9.58 -5.23 7.78
N VAL A 33 -10.37 -6.04 7.07
CA VAL A 33 -11.71 -5.66 6.61
C VAL A 33 -12.72 -5.69 7.75
N GLU A 34 -12.49 -6.49 8.78
CA GLU A 34 -13.21 -6.47 10.06
C GLU A 34 -12.94 -5.18 10.88
N GLY A 35 -11.95 -4.38 10.50
CA GLY A 35 -11.66 -3.06 11.08
C GLY A 35 -10.31 -2.87 11.80
N PRO A 36 -9.75 -3.83 12.58
CA PRO A 36 -8.53 -3.60 13.34
C PRO A 36 -7.25 -3.59 12.49
N ILE A 37 -6.18 -2.98 13.02
CA ILE A 37 -4.83 -3.14 12.47
C ILE A 37 -4.21 -4.44 13.02
N VAL A 38 -4.20 -5.49 12.18
CA VAL A 38 -3.58 -6.79 12.49
C VAL A 38 -2.11 -6.82 12.06
N ARG A 39 -1.31 -7.70 12.68
CA ARG A 39 0.12 -7.86 12.40
C ARG A 39 0.50 -9.33 12.31
N THR A 40 1.34 -9.65 11.34
CA THR A 40 1.95 -10.97 11.10
C THR A 40 3.41 -10.75 10.69
N THR A 41 4.16 -11.81 10.36
CA THR A 41 5.56 -11.71 9.90
C THR A 41 5.80 -12.60 8.69
N TYR A 42 6.91 -12.41 7.96
CA TYR A 42 7.21 -13.23 6.78
C TYR A 42 7.31 -14.74 7.07
N ALA A 43 7.81 -15.16 8.24
CA ALA A 43 7.82 -16.58 8.62
C ALA A 43 6.39 -17.14 8.79
N ARG A 44 5.46 -16.35 9.34
CA ARG A 44 4.05 -16.76 9.53
C ARG A 44 3.26 -16.71 8.21
N ILE A 45 3.55 -15.74 7.34
CA ILE A 45 2.97 -15.68 5.98
C ILE A 45 3.42 -16.90 5.15
N HIS A 46 4.70 -17.24 5.19
CA HIS A 46 5.26 -18.44 4.55
C HIS A 46 4.60 -19.74 5.04
N GLU A 47 4.51 -19.90 6.36
CA GLU A 47 3.92 -21.09 6.98
C GLU A 47 2.42 -21.21 6.67
N ARG A 48 1.68 -20.10 6.61
CA ARG A 48 0.27 -20.07 6.20
C ARG A 48 0.07 -20.21 4.69
N ALA A 49 0.95 -19.68 3.86
CA ALA A 49 0.94 -19.90 2.41
C ALA A 49 1.04 -21.40 2.07
N LYS A 50 1.93 -22.14 2.74
CA LYS A 50 2.05 -23.61 2.57
C LYS A 50 0.81 -24.37 3.06
N ARG A 51 0.08 -23.86 4.06
CA ARG A 51 -1.25 -24.39 4.43
C ARG A 51 -2.30 -24.11 3.36
N VAL A 52 -2.32 -22.91 2.77
CA VAL A 52 -3.21 -22.58 1.64
C VAL A 52 -2.90 -23.46 0.43
N SER A 53 -1.63 -23.72 0.12
CA SER A 53 -1.23 -24.68 -0.92
C SER A 53 -1.83 -26.06 -0.69
N ASN A 54 -1.66 -26.63 0.52
CA ASN A 54 -2.27 -27.92 0.86
C ASN A 54 -3.81 -27.89 0.83
N ALA A 55 -4.44 -26.79 1.25
CA ALA A 55 -5.88 -26.62 1.14
C ALA A 55 -6.37 -26.59 -0.31
N LEU A 56 -5.64 -25.93 -1.21
CA LEU A 56 -5.96 -25.90 -2.65
C LEU A 56 -5.77 -27.28 -3.30
N LEU A 57 -4.71 -28.01 -2.94
CA LEU A 57 -4.51 -29.40 -3.36
C LEU A 57 -5.65 -30.31 -2.86
N ALA A 58 -6.14 -30.12 -1.62
CA ALA A 58 -7.29 -30.83 -1.07
C ALA A 58 -8.63 -30.47 -1.75
N LEU A 59 -8.78 -29.22 -2.20
CA LEU A 59 -9.87 -28.77 -3.10
C LEU A 59 -9.66 -29.23 -4.57
N GLY A 60 -8.60 -29.98 -4.85
CA GLY A 60 -8.31 -30.58 -6.15
C GLY A 60 -7.78 -29.61 -7.21
N ILE A 61 -7.25 -28.45 -6.82
CA ILE A 61 -6.50 -27.54 -7.70
C ILE A 61 -5.19 -28.20 -8.13
N LYS A 62 -4.81 -27.98 -9.39
CA LYS A 62 -3.60 -28.55 -10.02
C LYS A 62 -2.68 -27.43 -10.55
N PRO A 63 -1.40 -27.73 -10.84
CA PRO A 63 -0.55 -26.82 -11.59
C PRO A 63 -1.24 -26.38 -12.89
N GLY A 64 -1.22 -25.08 -13.20
CA GLY A 64 -1.91 -24.48 -14.35
C GLY A 64 -3.41 -24.20 -14.17
N ASP A 65 -4.07 -24.66 -13.09
CA ASP A 65 -5.44 -24.19 -12.76
C ASP A 65 -5.41 -22.71 -12.35
N ARG A 66 -6.49 -21.97 -12.65
CA ARG A 66 -6.63 -20.57 -12.23
C ARG A 66 -7.42 -20.48 -10.94
N VAL A 67 -6.93 -19.66 -10.02
CA VAL A 67 -7.55 -19.36 -8.74
C VAL A 67 -7.69 -17.85 -8.64
N GLY A 68 -8.93 -17.37 -8.60
CA GLY A 68 -9.26 -15.95 -8.58
C GLY A 68 -9.00 -15.30 -7.22
N THR A 69 -8.59 -14.04 -7.20
CA THR A 69 -8.56 -13.20 -5.99
C THR A 69 -9.30 -11.89 -6.22
N LEU A 70 -10.37 -11.68 -5.46
CA LEU A 70 -11.21 -10.49 -5.46
C LEU A 70 -11.07 -9.81 -4.09
N ALA A 71 -9.92 -9.17 -3.85
CA ALA A 71 -9.47 -8.78 -2.50
C ALA A 71 -8.57 -7.53 -2.48
N TRP A 72 -8.58 -6.83 -1.34
CA TRP A 72 -7.75 -5.67 -1.03
C TRP A 72 -6.29 -6.07 -0.72
N ASN A 73 -5.43 -5.07 -0.49
CA ASN A 73 -4.09 -5.30 0.01
C ASN A 73 -4.18 -5.69 1.50
N THR A 74 -3.93 -6.97 1.82
CA THR A 74 -3.91 -7.53 3.17
C THR A 74 -2.90 -8.66 3.29
N GLY A 75 -2.49 -9.00 4.51
CA GLY A 75 -1.65 -10.18 4.79
C GLY A 75 -2.29 -11.49 4.33
N ARG A 76 -3.60 -11.67 4.50
CA ARG A 76 -4.33 -12.87 4.03
C ARG A 76 -4.30 -13.00 2.51
N HIS A 77 -4.44 -11.89 1.77
CA HIS A 77 -4.29 -11.89 0.32
C HIS A 77 -2.85 -12.29 -0.08
N MET A 78 -1.83 -11.79 0.62
CA MET A 78 -0.43 -12.19 0.39
C MET A 78 -0.16 -13.67 0.70
N GLU A 79 -0.72 -14.20 1.79
CA GLU A 79 -0.68 -15.62 2.16
C GLU A 79 -1.30 -16.50 1.07
N ALA A 80 -2.49 -16.14 0.56
CA ALA A 80 -3.12 -16.85 -0.54
C ALA A 80 -2.36 -16.71 -1.87
N TRP A 81 -1.82 -15.52 -2.18
CA TRP A 81 -1.09 -15.26 -3.41
C TRP A 81 0.11 -16.20 -3.57
N TYR A 82 0.96 -16.26 -2.54
CA TYR A 82 2.07 -17.22 -2.48
C TYR A 82 1.60 -18.67 -2.34
N GLY A 83 0.48 -18.93 -1.65
CA GLY A 83 -0.10 -20.28 -1.54
C GLY A 83 -0.57 -20.89 -2.87
N ILE A 84 -1.12 -20.05 -3.76
CA ILE A 84 -1.52 -20.44 -5.13
C ILE A 84 -0.26 -20.66 -5.99
N MET A 85 0.63 -19.67 -6.04
CA MET A 85 1.84 -19.72 -6.86
C MET A 85 2.83 -20.81 -6.43
N GLY A 86 2.88 -21.16 -5.14
CA GLY A 86 3.79 -22.17 -4.60
C GLY A 86 3.54 -23.59 -5.08
N ILE A 87 2.35 -23.89 -5.63
CA ILE A 87 2.01 -25.18 -6.26
C ILE A 87 1.97 -25.12 -7.79
N GLY A 88 2.48 -24.02 -8.39
CA GLY A 88 2.42 -23.81 -9.84
C GLY A 88 1.00 -23.58 -10.39
N ALA A 89 0.05 -23.24 -9.52
CA ALA A 89 -1.27 -22.76 -9.94
C ALA A 89 -1.21 -21.25 -10.24
N VAL A 90 -2.09 -20.79 -11.12
CA VAL A 90 -2.09 -19.41 -11.62
C VAL A 90 -2.96 -18.54 -10.73
N CYS A 91 -2.39 -17.57 -10.04
CA CYS A 91 -3.20 -16.60 -9.31
C CYS A 91 -3.77 -15.55 -10.26
N HIS A 92 -5.09 -15.54 -10.41
CA HIS A 92 -5.80 -14.62 -11.26
C HIS A 92 -6.36 -13.44 -10.44
N THR A 93 -5.81 -12.25 -10.64
CA THR A 93 -6.19 -11.06 -9.86
C THR A 93 -7.39 -10.36 -10.49
N LEU A 94 -8.54 -10.41 -9.81
CA LEU A 94 -9.80 -9.80 -10.25
C LEU A 94 -9.94 -8.39 -9.69
N ASN A 95 -10.11 -7.39 -10.57
CA ASN A 95 -10.31 -6.00 -10.16
C ASN A 95 -11.75 -5.76 -9.67
N PRO A 96 -11.99 -5.51 -8.36
CA PRO A 96 -13.34 -5.37 -7.79
C PRO A 96 -14.02 -4.03 -8.11
N ARG A 97 -13.37 -3.16 -8.89
CA ARG A 97 -13.92 -1.86 -9.33
C ARG A 97 -14.51 -1.91 -10.75
N LEU A 98 -14.46 -3.06 -11.42
CA LEU A 98 -15.15 -3.30 -12.70
C LEU A 98 -16.63 -3.60 -12.46
N PHE A 99 -17.45 -3.51 -13.51
CA PHE A 99 -18.85 -3.91 -13.42
C PHE A 99 -18.97 -5.43 -13.18
N PRO A 100 -19.98 -5.92 -12.42
CA PRO A 100 -20.18 -7.35 -12.16
C PRO A 100 -20.19 -8.19 -13.43
N GLU A 101 -20.75 -7.67 -14.52
CA GLU A 101 -20.82 -8.33 -15.83
C GLU A 101 -19.43 -8.58 -16.43
N GLN A 102 -18.49 -7.66 -16.20
CA GLN A 102 -17.09 -7.76 -16.63
C GLN A 102 -16.31 -8.69 -15.71
N ILE A 103 -16.53 -8.64 -14.39
CA ILE A 103 -15.91 -9.57 -13.44
C ILE A 103 -16.33 -11.01 -13.75
N ALA A 104 -17.62 -11.23 -14.06
CA ALA A 104 -18.15 -12.52 -14.51
C ALA A 104 -17.45 -13.00 -15.80
N TRP A 105 -17.38 -12.14 -16.83
CA TRP A 105 -16.70 -12.47 -18.09
C TRP A 105 -15.22 -12.79 -17.90
N ILE A 106 -14.51 -12.01 -17.07
CA ILE A 106 -13.07 -12.18 -16.81
C ILE A 106 -12.79 -13.51 -16.09
N ALA A 107 -13.56 -13.84 -15.04
CA ALA A 107 -13.38 -15.07 -14.27
C ALA A 107 -13.80 -16.34 -15.06
N ASP A 108 -14.83 -16.26 -15.91
CA ASP A 108 -15.22 -17.37 -16.80
C ASP A 108 -14.23 -17.55 -17.97
N HIS A 109 -13.76 -16.44 -18.57
CA HIS A 109 -12.72 -16.50 -19.61
C HIS A 109 -11.38 -17.02 -19.06
N ALA A 110 -11.03 -16.72 -17.81
CA ALA A 110 -9.94 -17.40 -17.11
C ALA A 110 -10.26 -18.87 -16.81
N GLY A 111 -11.53 -19.18 -16.53
CA GLY A 111 -11.98 -20.47 -16.01
C GLY A 111 -11.46 -20.68 -14.60
N ASP A 112 -11.74 -19.74 -13.70
CA ASP A 112 -11.39 -19.81 -12.29
C ASP A 112 -12.16 -20.95 -11.59
N ARG A 113 -11.47 -21.76 -10.79
CA ARG A 113 -12.09 -22.88 -10.04
C ARG A 113 -12.41 -22.57 -8.58
N VAL A 114 -11.64 -21.68 -7.97
CA VAL A 114 -11.82 -21.19 -6.61
C VAL A 114 -11.58 -19.69 -6.62
N ILE A 115 -12.36 -18.91 -5.86
CA ILE A 115 -12.15 -17.46 -5.69
C ILE A 115 -11.92 -17.14 -4.22
N PHE A 116 -10.78 -16.55 -3.88
CA PHE A 116 -10.57 -15.90 -2.59
C PHE A 116 -11.13 -14.47 -2.59
N THR A 117 -11.75 -14.03 -1.51
CA THR A 117 -12.43 -12.73 -1.46
C THR A 117 -12.44 -12.09 -0.08
N ASP A 118 -12.45 -10.76 -0.01
CA ASP A 118 -12.77 -10.05 1.23
C ASP A 118 -14.28 -9.92 1.45
N LEU A 119 -14.70 -9.81 2.71
CA LEU A 119 -16.09 -9.55 3.13
C LEU A 119 -16.75 -8.39 2.34
N THR A 120 -15.97 -7.38 1.95
CA THR A 120 -16.44 -6.22 1.16
C THR A 120 -17.08 -6.59 -0.17
N PHE A 121 -16.67 -7.70 -0.79
CA PHE A 121 -17.01 -8.05 -2.17
C PHE A 121 -17.99 -9.22 -2.29
N LEU A 122 -18.47 -9.76 -1.17
CA LEU A 122 -19.53 -10.76 -1.16
C LEU A 122 -20.77 -10.36 -1.99
N PRO A 123 -21.25 -9.09 -1.98
CA PRO A 123 -22.38 -8.68 -2.84
C PRO A 123 -22.09 -8.78 -4.35
N ILE A 124 -20.84 -8.63 -4.78
CA ILE A 124 -20.44 -8.84 -6.18
C ILE A 124 -20.57 -10.34 -6.51
N LEU A 125 -20.05 -11.21 -5.65
CA LEU A 125 -20.10 -12.66 -5.86
C LEU A 125 -21.54 -13.22 -5.84
N GLN A 126 -22.43 -12.66 -5.02
CA GLN A 126 -23.87 -13.01 -5.08
C GLN A 126 -24.48 -12.77 -6.46
N ALA A 127 -24.04 -11.70 -7.17
CA ALA A 127 -24.49 -11.37 -8.51
C ALA A 127 -23.78 -12.18 -9.62
N VAL A 128 -22.47 -12.45 -9.49
CA VAL A 128 -21.69 -13.09 -10.57
C VAL A 128 -21.65 -14.62 -10.54
N LEU A 129 -21.73 -15.27 -9.37
CA LEU A 129 -21.60 -16.74 -9.26
C LEU A 129 -22.58 -17.55 -10.16
N PRO A 130 -23.84 -17.14 -10.39
CA PRO A 130 -24.73 -17.81 -11.35
C PRO A 130 -24.23 -17.81 -12.80
N ARG A 131 -23.21 -17.01 -13.12
CA ARG A 131 -22.56 -16.90 -14.43
C ARG A 131 -21.15 -17.51 -14.46
N LEU A 132 -20.72 -18.19 -13.39
CA LEU A 132 -19.37 -18.76 -13.24
C LEU A 132 -19.43 -20.29 -13.14
N PRO A 133 -19.68 -21.01 -14.25
CA PRO A 133 -19.87 -22.46 -14.24
C PRO A 133 -18.67 -23.26 -13.71
N HIS A 134 -17.47 -22.66 -13.71
CA HIS A 134 -16.25 -23.30 -13.24
C HIS A 134 -15.95 -23.10 -11.75
N VAL A 135 -16.60 -22.15 -11.06
CA VAL A 135 -16.28 -21.82 -9.65
C VAL A 135 -16.97 -22.78 -8.69
N GLU A 136 -16.17 -23.67 -8.10
CA GLU A 136 -16.62 -24.71 -7.17
C GLU A 136 -16.72 -24.18 -5.73
N HIS A 137 -15.83 -23.27 -5.32
CA HIS A 137 -15.76 -22.73 -3.95
C HIS A 137 -15.39 -21.25 -3.93
N VAL A 138 -15.89 -20.54 -2.91
CA VAL A 138 -15.42 -19.19 -2.56
C VAL A 138 -14.85 -19.21 -1.15
N VAL A 139 -13.64 -18.68 -0.97
CA VAL A 139 -12.94 -18.61 0.31
C VAL A 139 -12.93 -17.17 0.80
N VAL A 140 -13.58 -16.88 1.91
CA VAL A 140 -13.73 -15.53 2.46
C VAL A 140 -12.61 -15.25 3.46
N PHE A 141 -11.85 -14.18 3.27
CA PHE A 141 -10.68 -13.77 4.07
C PHE A 141 -11.04 -13.29 5.49
N THR A 142 -11.64 -14.17 6.28
CA THR A 142 -12.11 -13.94 7.64
C THR A 142 -12.25 -15.27 8.42
N ASP A 143 -12.65 -15.20 9.68
CA ASP A 143 -12.91 -16.35 10.56
C ASP A 143 -14.39 -16.78 10.55
N ARG A 144 -14.72 -17.86 11.27
CA ARG A 144 -16.08 -18.41 11.30
C ARG A 144 -17.14 -17.47 11.91
N ASP A 145 -16.77 -16.63 12.87
CA ASP A 145 -17.73 -15.77 13.60
C ASP A 145 -18.15 -14.55 12.76
N HIS A 146 -17.27 -14.10 11.86
CA HIS A 146 -17.52 -13.01 10.92
C HIS A 146 -18.18 -13.45 9.59
N MET A 147 -18.38 -14.76 9.38
CA MET A 147 -19.08 -15.26 8.18
C MET A 147 -20.54 -14.79 8.12
N PRO A 148 -21.08 -14.50 6.91
CA PRO A 148 -22.50 -14.22 6.76
C PRO A 148 -23.33 -15.47 7.08
N ALA A 149 -24.38 -15.31 7.90
CA ALA A 149 -25.30 -16.40 8.25
C ALA A 149 -26.10 -16.94 7.04
N GLU A 150 -26.32 -16.09 6.04
CA GLU A 150 -26.96 -16.44 4.77
C GLU A 150 -26.19 -15.83 3.60
N PHE A 151 -26.05 -16.57 2.51
CA PHE A 151 -25.42 -16.08 1.28
C PHE A 151 -26.32 -16.37 0.06
N PRO A 152 -27.45 -15.64 -0.09
CA PRO A 152 -28.35 -15.81 -1.21
C PRO A 152 -27.67 -15.37 -2.52
N LEU A 153 -27.78 -16.21 -3.56
CA LEU A 153 -27.32 -15.89 -4.91
C LEU A 153 -28.43 -15.25 -5.73
N ALA A 154 -28.06 -14.47 -6.75
CA ALA A 154 -29.00 -13.86 -7.69
C ALA A 154 -29.65 -14.87 -8.69
N GLY A 155 -29.26 -16.15 -8.63
CA GLY A 155 -29.72 -17.23 -9.50
C GLY A 155 -29.07 -18.56 -9.11
N GLU A 156 -29.34 -19.62 -9.87
CA GLU A 156 -28.74 -20.94 -9.65
C GLU A 156 -27.27 -20.96 -10.12
N ALA A 157 -26.37 -21.51 -9.29
CA ALA A 157 -24.95 -21.69 -9.61
C ALA A 157 -24.59 -23.19 -9.52
N LEU A 158 -24.74 -23.90 -10.66
CA LEU A 158 -24.80 -25.37 -10.74
C LEU A 158 -23.65 -26.13 -10.06
N HIS A 159 -22.45 -25.56 -10.03
CA HIS A 159 -21.24 -26.21 -9.50
C HIS A 159 -20.74 -25.62 -8.16
N PHE A 160 -21.38 -24.57 -7.65
CA PHE A 160 -20.96 -23.88 -6.44
C PHE A 160 -21.35 -24.66 -5.18
N LYS A 161 -20.34 -25.09 -4.40
CA LYS A 161 -20.49 -25.93 -3.21
C LYS A 161 -20.61 -25.14 -1.90
N GLY A 162 -20.50 -23.82 -1.94
CA GLY A 162 -20.67 -22.93 -0.79
C GLY A 162 -19.43 -22.09 -0.42
N LEU A 163 -19.60 -21.27 0.62
CA LEU A 163 -18.55 -20.43 1.20
C LEU A 163 -17.68 -21.20 2.21
N LEU A 164 -16.38 -20.93 2.19
CA LEU A 164 -15.41 -21.39 3.19
C LEU A 164 -14.84 -20.17 3.94
N ALA A 165 -14.68 -20.25 5.26
CA ALA A 165 -13.92 -19.26 6.02
C ALA A 165 -12.42 -19.54 5.86
N TYR A 166 -11.63 -18.49 5.65
CA TYR A 166 -10.20 -18.61 5.38
C TYR A 166 -9.41 -19.15 6.57
N GLU A 167 -9.69 -18.69 7.79
CA GLU A 167 -8.96 -19.16 8.97
C GLU A 167 -9.21 -20.66 9.22
N ASP A 168 -10.46 -21.11 9.21
CA ASP A 168 -10.81 -22.54 9.31
C ASP A 168 -10.06 -23.38 8.27
N LEU A 169 -10.02 -22.92 7.01
CA LEU A 169 -9.40 -23.62 5.90
C LEU A 169 -7.88 -23.73 6.09
N VAL A 170 -7.25 -22.68 6.61
CA VAL A 170 -5.81 -22.66 6.92
C VAL A 170 -5.49 -23.51 8.15
N GLU A 171 -6.29 -23.46 9.22
CA GLU A 171 -6.04 -24.22 10.44
C GLU A 171 -6.20 -25.74 10.25
N GLN A 172 -7.16 -26.17 9.40
CA GLN A 172 -7.38 -27.58 9.05
C GLN A 172 -6.22 -28.21 8.27
N HIS A 173 -5.37 -27.40 7.61
CA HIS A 173 -4.27 -27.87 6.79
C HIS A 173 -2.91 -27.62 7.46
N HIS A 174 -1.94 -28.49 7.18
CA HIS A 174 -0.59 -28.42 7.73
C HIS A 174 0.38 -27.77 6.73
N ALA A 175 1.55 -27.32 7.20
CA ALA A 175 2.51 -26.54 6.40
C ALA A 175 3.57 -27.39 5.67
N ASP A 176 3.54 -28.72 5.78
CA ASP A 176 4.38 -29.62 4.99
C ASP A 176 3.69 -29.87 3.65
N CYS A 177 4.18 -29.25 2.58
CA CYS A 177 3.50 -29.16 1.29
C CYS A 177 4.51 -29.35 0.15
N ALA A 178 4.08 -30.03 -0.93
CA ALA A 178 4.78 -29.97 -2.20
C ALA A 178 4.79 -28.51 -2.69
N TRP A 179 5.98 -27.93 -2.83
CA TRP A 179 6.17 -26.48 -2.94
C TRP A 179 7.39 -26.16 -3.80
N GLY A 180 7.20 -25.32 -4.83
CA GLY A 180 8.21 -25.06 -5.85
C GLY A 180 8.55 -26.31 -6.67
N GLY A 181 9.78 -26.37 -7.19
CA GLY A 181 10.32 -27.56 -7.87
C GLY A 181 9.88 -27.75 -9.33
N PHE A 182 9.10 -26.83 -9.89
CA PHE A 182 8.70 -26.77 -11.30
C PHE A 182 9.59 -25.82 -12.12
N ASP A 183 9.37 -25.80 -13.44
CA ASP A 183 10.10 -24.92 -14.37
C ASP A 183 9.78 -23.43 -14.17
N GLU A 184 10.74 -22.55 -14.45
CA GLU A 184 10.58 -21.10 -14.27
C GLU A 184 9.70 -20.44 -15.35
N GLY A 185 9.51 -21.08 -16.51
CA GLY A 185 8.53 -20.69 -17.52
C GLY A 185 7.07 -20.98 -17.13
N THR A 186 6.84 -21.77 -16.07
CA THR A 186 5.50 -22.06 -15.55
C THR A 186 4.72 -20.76 -15.27
N ALA A 187 3.44 -20.74 -15.64
CA ALA A 187 2.55 -19.60 -15.42
C ALA A 187 2.27 -19.40 -13.92
N ALA A 188 2.48 -18.18 -13.43
CA ALA A 188 2.36 -17.83 -12.01
C ALA A 188 1.11 -16.98 -11.73
N GLY A 189 0.77 -16.06 -12.64
CA GLY A 189 -0.33 -15.12 -12.42
C GLY A 189 -0.99 -14.64 -13.70
N LEU A 190 -2.22 -14.19 -13.58
CA LEU A 190 -3.05 -13.68 -14.67
C LEU A 190 -3.67 -12.35 -14.24
N CYS A 191 -3.53 -11.31 -15.07
CA CYS A 191 -4.21 -10.03 -14.86
C CYS A 191 -4.78 -9.54 -16.19
N TYR A 192 -6.01 -9.01 -16.18
CA TYR A 192 -6.67 -8.52 -17.39
C TYR A 192 -6.49 -7.01 -17.59
N THR A 193 -6.40 -6.59 -18.84
CA THR A 193 -6.38 -5.18 -19.25
C THR A 193 -7.75 -4.52 -19.08
N SER A 194 -7.80 -3.19 -19.03
CA SER A 194 -9.02 -2.42 -18.74
C SER A 194 -10.04 -2.27 -19.89
N GLY A 195 -9.89 -3.04 -20.98
CA GLY A 195 -10.88 -3.07 -22.08
C GLY A 195 -11.00 -1.78 -22.91
N THR A 196 -9.94 -0.96 -23.03
CA THR A 196 -10.04 0.34 -23.74
C THR A 196 -10.25 0.24 -25.26
N THR A 197 -10.21 -0.97 -25.82
CA THR A 197 -10.33 -1.29 -27.25
C THR A 197 -11.10 -2.61 -27.49
N GLY A 198 -12.12 -2.89 -26.68
CA GLY A 198 -12.93 -4.11 -26.75
C GLY A 198 -12.88 -4.88 -25.44
N ASP A 199 -13.07 -6.20 -25.50
CA ASP A 199 -13.07 -7.03 -24.30
C ASP A 199 -11.71 -7.02 -23.56
N PRO A 200 -11.71 -7.17 -22.23
CA PRO A 200 -10.48 -7.29 -21.44
C PRO A 200 -9.55 -8.40 -21.95
N LYS A 201 -8.27 -8.10 -22.14
CA LYS A 201 -7.28 -9.11 -22.58
C LYS A 201 -6.46 -9.61 -21.40
N GLY A 202 -6.31 -10.92 -21.24
CA GLY A 202 -5.53 -11.51 -20.15
C GLY A 202 -4.04 -11.51 -20.44
N VAL A 203 -3.21 -11.01 -19.52
CA VAL A 203 -1.75 -11.14 -19.55
C VAL A 203 -1.34 -12.24 -18.58
N LEU A 204 -0.69 -13.29 -19.08
CA LEU A 204 -0.25 -14.45 -18.30
C LEU A 204 1.24 -14.32 -17.96
N TYR A 205 1.54 -14.03 -16.70
CA TYR A 205 2.92 -13.91 -16.20
C TYR A 205 3.51 -15.28 -15.91
N SER A 206 4.80 -15.48 -16.21
CA SER A 206 5.56 -16.64 -15.74
C SER A 206 6.20 -16.36 -14.38
N HIS A 207 6.65 -17.40 -13.70
CA HIS A 207 7.48 -17.22 -12.51
C HIS A 207 8.76 -16.45 -12.84
N ARG A 208 9.44 -16.79 -13.95
CA ARG A 208 10.64 -16.11 -14.44
C ARG A 208 10.41 -14.63 -14.68
N SER A 209 9.32 -14.23 -15.35
CA SER A 209 9.08 -12.81 -15.66
C SER A 209 8.89 -11.99 -14.39
N ASN A 210 8.10 -12.48 -13.42
CA ASN A 210 7.90 -11.79 -12.15
C ASN A 210 9.16 -11.80 -11.26
N PHE A 211 10.00 -12.83 -11.32
CA PHE A 211 11.26 -12.89 -10.58
C PHE A 211 12.30 -11.91 -11.17
N LEU A 212 12.39 -11.79 -12.50
CA LEU A 212 13.24 -10.80 -13.17
C LEU A 212 12.71 -9.37 -12.96
N HIS A 213 11.39 -9.17 -12.95
CA HIS A 213 10.74 -7.90 -12.58
C HIS A 213 11.07 -7.50 -11.13
N THR A 214 11.14 -8.47 -10.22
CA THR A 214 11.60 -8.25 -8.83
C THR A 214 13.05 -7.76 -8.80
N PHE A 215 13.98 -8.41 -9.53
CA PHE A 215 15.36 -7.90 -9.63
C PHE A 215 15.45 -6.51 -10.29
N ILE A 216 14.58 -6.19 -11.25
CA ILE A 216 14.49 -4.85 -11.85
C ILE A 216 14.08 -3.80 -10.81
N THR A 217 12.99 -4.03 -10.09
CA THR A 217 12.46 -3.05 -9.12
C THR A 217 13.35 -2.84 -7.89
N LEU A 218 14.17 -3.82 -7.52
CA LEU A 218 15.21 -3.69 -6.50
C LEU A 218 16.41 -2.80 -6.91
N GLN A 219 16.58 -2.45 -8.20
CA GLN A 219 17.70 -1.59 -8.63
C GLN A 219 17.59 -0.17 -8.05
N PRO A 220 18.69 0.49 -7.63
CA PRO A 220 18.66 1.84 -7.05
C PRO A 220 18.01 2.89 -7.95
N ASP A 221 18.32 2.82 -9.25
CA ASP A 221 17.82 3.74 -10.30
C ASP A 221 16.40 3.37 -10.79
N VAL A 222 15.72 2.48 -10.06
CA VAL A 222 14.34 2.03 -10.30
C VAL A 222 13.54 2.39 -9.04
N MET A 223 13.09 1.44 -8.21
CA MET A 223 12.47 1.78 -6.91
C MET A 223 13.52 1.88 -5.80
N GLY A 224 14.54 1.01 -5.83
CA GLY A 224 15.66 1.00 -4.88
C GLY A 224 15.32 0.46 -3.49
N LEU A 225 14.38 -0.50 -3.40
CA LEU A 225 13.79 -0.96 -2.14
C LEU A 225 14.80 -1.71 -1.25
N SER A 226 14.95 -1.26 -0.01
CA SER A 226 15.90 -1.78 0.97
C SER A 226 15.21 -2.55 2.10
N GLN A 227 15.94 -3.48 2.74
CA GLN A 227 15.56 -4.05 4.04
C GLN A 227 15.20 -2.96 5.07
N ASN A 228 15.83 -1.79 4.98
CA ASN A 228 15.58 -0.65 5.88
C ASN A 228 14.22 0.00 5.68
N ASP A 229 13.53 -0.23 4.56
CA ASP A 229 12.28 0.44 4.24
C ASP A 229 11.07 -0.11 4.99
N VAL A 230 10.12 0.79 5.20
CA VAL A 230 8.75 0.50 5.60
C VAL A 230 7.88 0.92 4.42
N ILE A 231 7.26 -0.07 3.77
CA ILE A 231 6.62 0.06 2.46
C ILE A 231 5.10 0.00 2.60
N LEU A 232 4.42 1.05 2.13
CA LEU A 232 2.95 1.13 2.03
C LEU A 232 2.55 0.99 0.55
N PRO A 233 2.24 -0.21 0.02
CA PRO A 233 1.70 -0.36 -1.32
C PRO A 233 0.21 0.06 -1.31
N VAL A 234 -0.09 1.24 -1.85
CA VAL A 234 -1.47 1.69 -2.10
C VAL A 234 -1.93 1.30 -3.51
N VAL A 235 -0.98 1.08 -4.42
CA VAL A 235 -1.19 0.31 -5.66
C VAL A 235 -1.77 -1.07 -5.32
N PRO A 236 -2.91 -1.45 -5.93
CA PRO A 236 -3.61 -2.66 -5.52
C PRO A 236 -2.91 -3.94 -6.02
N MET A 237 -2.85 -4.96 -5.17
CA MET A 237 -2.43 -6.31 -5.54
C MET A 237 -3.33 -6.89 -6.63
N PHE A 238 -4.62 -6.52 -6.65
CA PHE A 238 -5.58 -6.97 -7.66
C PHE A 238 -5.33 -6.45 -9.09
N HIS A 239 -4.34 -5.57 -9.31
CA HIS A 239 -4.00 -5.08 -10.65
C HIS A 239 -2.49 -4.99 -10.85
N ALA A 240 -1.97 -5.75 -11.81
CA ALA A 240 -0.57 -5.80 -12.19
C ALA A 240 0.39 -5.92 -10.97
N ASN A 241 0.13 -6.92 -10.13
CA ASN A 241 1.03 -7.41 -9.09
C ASN A 241 1.45 -6.36 -8.03
N ALA A 242 0.62 -5.33 -7.76
CA ALA A 242 1.00 -4.16 -6.97
C ALA A 242 2.33 -3.51 -7.43
N TRP A 243 2.53 -3.43 -8.74
CA TRP A 243 3.78 -2.98 -9.39
C TRP A 243 5.03 -3.78 -8.97
N GLY A 244 4.86 -5.06 -8.64
CA GLY A 244 5.94 -5.96 -8.17
C GLY A 244 6.39 -5.69 -6.73
N VAL A 245 5.83 -4.68 -6.04
CA VAL A 245 6.22 -4.31 -4.67
C VAL A 245 5.96 -5.44 -3.68
N ALA A 246 4.89 -6.21 -3.88
CA ALA A 246 4.56 -7.35 -3.03
C ALA A 246 5.44 -8.60 -3.25
N PHE A 247 6.29 -8.62 -4.30
CA PHE A 247 7.42 -9.56 -4.43
C PHE A 247 8.73 -8.95 -3.93
N SER A 248 8.95 -7.66 -4.19
CA SER A 248 10.22 -6.99 -3.91
C SER A 248 10.42 -6.66 -2.44
N ALA A 249 9.36 -6.33 -1.71
CA ALA A 249 9.40 -6.12 -0.27
C ALA A 249 9.86 -7.37 0.52
N PRO A 250 9.29 -8.59 0.31
CA PRO A 250 9.85 -9.80 0.90
C PRO A 250 11.25 -10.13 0.35
N GLY A 251 11.50 -9.92 -0.95
CA GLY A 251 12.81 -10.15 -1.57
C GLY A 251 13.96 -9.29 -1.03
N THR A 252 13.67 -8.15 -0.39
CA THR A 252 14.66 -7.28 0.28
C THR A 252 14.53 -7.30 1.82
N GLY A 253 13.52 -7.98 2.37
CA GLY A 253 13.25 -7.97 3.83
C GLY A 253 12.72 -6.65 4.39
N ALA A 254 12.03 -5.85 3.58
CA ALA A 254 11.36 -4.61 4.03
C ALA A 254 10.17 -4.91 4.96
N LYS A 255 9.74 -3.94 5.77
CA LYS A 255 8.44 -4.03 6.47
C LYS A 255 7.33 -3.66 5.50
N MET A 256 6.22 -4.38 5.50
CA MET A 256 5.04 -4.00 4.70
C MET A 256 3.92 -3.48 5.59
N VAL A 257 3.21 -2.47 5.09
CA VAL A 257 2.02 -1.89 5.73
C VAL A 257 0.89 -1.92 4.70
N MET A 258 -0.06 -2.84 4.85
CA MET A 258 -1.12 -3.04 3.88
C MET A 258 -2.37 -2.20 4.25
N PRO A 259 -2.89 -1.33 3.35
CA PRO A 259 -3.93 -0.36 3.70
C PRO A 259 -5.36 -0.91 3.79
N GLY A 260 -5.61 -2.15 3.35
CA GLY A 260 -6.95 -2.72 3.30
C GLY A 260 -7.91 -1.91 2.42
N ALA A 261 -9.14 -1.72 2.89
CA ALA A 261 -10.20 -1.04 2.15
C ALA A 261 -10.15 0.51 2.22
N ARG A 262 -9.47 1.09 3.22
CA ARG A 262 -9.55 2.54 3.49
C ARG A 262 -8.40 3.31 2.85
N MET A 263 -8.68 3.86 1.66
CA MET A 263 -7.74 4.61 0.82
C MET A 263 -7.95 6.14 0.86
N ASP A 264 -8.70 6.65 1.84
CA ASP A 264 -8.90 8.09 2.04
C ASP A 264 -7.65 8.76 2.63
N GLY A 265 -7.50 10.08 2.43
CA GLY A 265 -6.30 10.82 2.82
C GLY A 265 -5.95 10.75 4.31
N ALA A 266 -6.94 10.61 5.19
CA ALA A 266 -6.71 10.46 6.63
C ALA A 266 -6.29 9.04 6.99
N SER A 267 -6.90 8.01 6.38
CA SER A 267 -6.53 6.60 6.59
C SER A 267 -5.17 6.23 6.02
N ILE A 268 -4.74 6.89 4.94
CA ILE A 268 -3.38 6.78 4.42
C ILE A 268 -2.42 7.51 5.37
N TYR A 269 -2.74 8.73 5.81
CA TYR A 269 -1.89 9.46 6.76
C TYR A 269 -1.71 8.71 8.10
N GLU A 270 -2.76 8.11 8.66
CA GLU A 270 -2.69 7.27 9.86
C GLU A 270 -1.61 6.19 9.73
N LEU A 271 -1.57 5.49 8.59
CA LEU A 271 -0.58 4.42 8.35
C LEU A 271 0.83 4.96 8.07
N LEU A 272 0.93 6.11 7.40
CA LEU A 272 2.23 6.76 7.16
C LEU A 272 2.91 7.15 8.48
N ASP A 273 2.16 7.78 9.39
CA ASP A 273 2.64 8.28 10.68
C ASP A 273 2.84 7.14 11.71
N THR A 274 1.82 6.29 11.92
CA THR A 274 1.86 5.29 13.02
C THR A 274 2.80 4.12 12.78
N GLU A 275 3.06 3.75 11.52
CA GLU A 275 3.98 2.65 11.18
C GLU A 275 5.36 3.13 10.71
N GLY A 276 5.55 4.45 10.56
CA GLY A 276 6.82 5.07 10.16
C GLY A 276 7.23 4.76 8.72
N VAL A 277 6.28 4.88 7.78
CA VAL A 277 6.49 4.55 6.36
C VAL A 277 7.59 5.41 5.74
N THR A 278 8.50 4.78 4.98
CA THR A 278 9.61 5.43 4.26
C THR A 278 9.40 5.48 2.75
N PHE A 279 8.70 4.49 2.20
CA PHE A 279 8.40 4.35 0.78
C PHE A 279 6.93 4.02 0.55
N SER A 280 6.33 4.57 -0.50
CA SER A 280 4.97 4.19 -0.91
C SER A 280 4.75 4.37 -2.42
N ALA A 281 3.76 3.66 -2.98
CA ALA A 281 3.41 3.75 -4.39
C ALA A 281 1.88 3.84 -4.56
N ALA A 282 1.43 4.80 -5.37
CA ALA A 282 0.00 5.02 -5.68
C ALA A 282 -0.19 5.81 -6.98
N VAL A 283 -1.44 5.84 -7.48
CA VAL A 283 -1.87 6.69 -8.59
C VAL A 283 -2.05 8.16 -8.14
N PRO A 284 -1.92 9.17 -9.04
CA PRO A 284 -2.01 10.60 -8.69
C PRO A 284 -3.21 11.02 -7.84
N THR A 285 -4.39 10.41 -8.02
CA THR A 285 -5.62 10.78 -7.31
C THR A 285 -5.58 10.45 -5.81
N VAL A 286 -4.90 9.37 -5.41
CA VAL A 286 -4.66 9.05 -4.00
C VAL A 286 -3.80 10.14 -3.35
N TRP A 287 -2.75 10.56 -4.06
CA TRP A 287 -1.83 11.58 -3.58
C TRP A 287 -2.49 12.96 -3.46
N GLN A 288 -3.42 13.31 -4.35
CA GLN A 288 -4.24 14.52 -4.20
C GLN A 288 -5.06 14.48 -2.90
N MET A 289 -5.72 13.36 -2.57
CA MET A 289 -6.48 13.22 -1.31
C MET A 289 -5.58 13.32 -0.08
N LEU A 290 -4.38 12.72 -0.11
CA LEU A 290 -3.41 12.85 0.99
C LEU A 290 -2.92 14.29 1.14
N LEU A 291 -2.49 14.95 0.06
CA LEU A 291 -1.98 16.32 0.09
C LEU A 291 -3.06 17.32 0.54
N GLN A 292 -4.34 17.10 0.17
CA GLN A 292 -5.47 17.87 0.71
C GLN A 292 -5.67 17.65 2.21
N HIS A 293 -5.55 16.42 2.71
CA HIS A 293 -5.62 16.12 4.14
C HIS A 293 -4.46 16.77 4.93
N LEU A 294 -3.22 16.64 4.46
CA LEU A 294 -2.05 17.26 5.07
C LEU A 294 -2.18 18.79 5.11
N LYS A 295 -2.60 19.42 4.00
CA LYS A 295 -2.78 20.87 3.89
C LYS A 295 -3.90 21.42 4.78
N SER A 296 -4.97 20.66 4.98
CA SER A 296 -6.12 21.07 5.83
C SER A 296 -5.89 20.85 7.32
N THR A 297 -5.04 19.87 7.69
CA THR A 297 -4.69 19.58 9.10
C THR A 297 -3.41 20.27 9.58
N GLY A 298 -2.52 20.66 8.66
CA GLY A 298 -1.16 21.12 8.97
C GLY A 298 -0.20 19.97 9.33
N ALA A 299 -0.59 18.72 9.10
CA ALA A 299 0.21 17.53 9.37
C ALA A 299 1.48 17.45 8.49
N LYS A 300 2.43 16.60 8.88
CA LYS A 300 3.74 16.45 8.23
C LYS A 300 4.12 14.97 8.07
N LEU A 301 5.09 14.71 7.19
CA LEU A 301 5.54 13.37 6.79
C LEU A 301 7.00 13.11 7.23
N PRO A 302 7.31 13.06 8.53
CA PRO A 302 8.70 13.05 9.04
C PRO A 302 9.50 11.78 8.73
N THR A 303 8.86 10.71 8.22
CA THR A 303 9.50 9.43 7.90
C THR A 303 9.52 9.09 6.41
N LEU A 304 8.57 9.64 5.62
CA LEU A 304 8.42 9.32 4.20
C LEU A 304 9.55 10.00 3.42
N LYS A 305 10.18 9.27 2.50
CA LYS A 305 11.34 9.75 1.73
C LYS A 305 11.12 9.72 0.23
N LYS A 306 10.41 8.71 -0.25
CA LYS A 306 10.14 8.49 -1.68
C LYS A 306 8.70 8.05 -1.89
N VAL A 307 8.05 8.61 -2.90
CA VAL A 307 6.81 8.05 -3.48
C VAL A 307 6.99 7.75 -4.96
N VAL A 308 6.48 6.61 -5.40
CA VAL A 308 6.39 6.27 -6.83
C VAL A 308 4.96 6.56 -7.32
N ILE A 309 4.86 7.31 -8.41
CA ILE A 309 3.58 7.78 -8.96
C ILE A 309 3.48 7.34 -10.42
N GLY A 310 2.35 6.76 -10.81
CA GLY A 310 2.18 6.14 -12.13
C GLY A 310 0.77 5.66 -12.44
N GLY A 311 0.57 4.98 -13.57
CA GLY A 311 -0.75 4.55 -14.10
C GLY A 311 -1.59 5.68 -14.74
N ALA A 312 -1.20 6.92 -14.48
CA ALA A 312 -1.58 8.16 -15.16
C ALA A 312 -0.41 9.16 -14.98
N ALA A 313 -0.33 10.18 -15.84
CA ALA A 313 0.72 11.20 -15.76
C ALA A 313 0.71 11.93 -14.41
N CYS A 314 1.89 12.17 -13.83
CA CYS A 314 2.04 12.91 -12.58
C CYS A 314 2.08 14.43 -12.82
N PRO A 315 1.14 15.24 -12.27
CA PRO A 315 1.17 16.70 -12.39
C PRO A 315 2.34 17.33 -11.61
N GLU A 316 2.91 18.42 -12.14
CA GLU A 316 3.98 19.20 -11.50
C GLU A 316 3.61 19.62 -10.06
N SER A 317 2.35 20.00 -9.85
CA SER A 317 1.83 20.40 -8.53
C SER A 317 1.89 19.30 -7.47
N ILE A 318 1.90 18.02 -7.85
CA ILE A 318 2.11 16.90 -6.92
C ILE A 318 3.60 16.71 -6.64
N ILE A 319 4.44 16.78 -7.68
CA ILE A 319 5.91 16.68 -7.57
C ILE A 319 6.44 17.77 -6.62
N ARG A 320 6.05 19.03 -6.87
CA ARG A 320 6.42 20.18 -6.05
C ARG A 320 5.87 20.09 -4.64
N ALA A 321 4.59 19.77 -4.46
CA ALA A 321 4.02 19.69 -3.10
C ALA A 321 4.77 18.67 -2.24
N PHE A 322 5.09 17.48 -2.77
CA PHE A 322 5.88 16.49 -2.01
C PHE A 322 7.29 16.98 -1.68
N GLN A 323 8.02 17.57 -2.63
CA GLN A 323 9.38 18.05 -2.38
C GLN A 323 9.42 19.30 -1.48
N GLU A 324 8.62 20.32 -1.81
CA GLU A 324 8.73 21.67 -1.25
C GLU A 324 8.03 21.82 0.11
N ASP A 325 6.86 21.17 0.31
CA ASP A 325 6.13 21.22 1.59
C ASP A 325 6.52 20.10 2.58
N TYR A 326 7.07 18.97 2.10
CA TYR A 326 7.26 17.75 2.90
C TYR A 326 8.63 17.05 2.78
N ASP A 327 9.54 17.49 1.91
CA ASP A 327 10.87 16.89 1.65
C ASP A 327 10.81 15.41 1.19
N VAL A 328 9.81 15.06 0.39
CA VAL A 328 9.59 13.72 -0.18
C VAL A 328 9.96 13.71 -1.66
N GLU A 329 10.84 12.80 -2.08
CA GLU A 329 11.16 12.57 -3.49
C GLU A 329 9.96 11.94 -4.22
N VAL A 330 9.65 12.48 -5.40
CA VAL A 330 8.70 11.85 -6.34
C VAL A 330 9.46 11.23 -7.50
N VAL A 331 9.20 9.95 -7.73
CA VAL A 331 9.61 9.22 -8.93
C VAL A 331 8.36 8.92 -9.76
N HIS A 332 8.23 9.60 -10.91
CA HIS A 332 7.20 9.26 -11.90
C HIS A 332 7.56 7.94 -12.58
N ALA A 333 6.58 7.10 -12.90
CA ALA A 333 6.77 5.79 -13.49
C ALA A 333 5.66 5.46 -14.50
N TRP A 334 6.03 4.85 -15.63
CA TRP A 334 5.07 4.27 -16.59
C TRP A 334 5.18 2.75 -16.65
N GLY A 335 4.05 2.16 -17.03
CA GLY A 335 3.82 0.74 -17.07
C GLY A 335 2.37 0.42 -17.44
N MET A 336 2.17 -0.80 -17.91
CA MET A 336 0.88 -1.36 -18.31
C MET A 336 0.78 -2.82 -17.83
N THR A 337 -0.35 -3.49 -18.04
CA THR A 337 -0.54 -4.87 -17.53
C THR A 337 0.44 -5.84 -18.21
N GLU A 338 0.77 -5.53 -19.45
CA GLU A 338 1.57 -6.23 -20.44
C GLU A 338 3.09 -6.15 -20.16
N THR A 339 3.52 -5.30 -19.22
CA THR A 339 4.94 -5.05 -18.88
C THR A 339 5.31 -5.51 -17.45
N SER A 340 4.47 -6.36 -16.85
CA SER A 340 4.61 -6.98 -15.52
C SER A 340 4.64 -6.13 -14.21
N PRO A 341 4.42 -4.79 -14.11
CA PRO A 341 4.07 -3.76 -15.11
C PRO A 341 5.16 -2.72 -15.40
N VAL A 342 6.34 -2.76 -14.78
CA VAL A 342 7.26 -1.59 -14.81
C VAL A 342 7.96 -1.47 -16.18
N GLY A 343 7.68 -0.39 -16.90
CA GLY A 343 8.32 -0.07 -18.18
C GLY A 343 9.41 1.00 -18.06
N THR A 344 9.15 2.13 -17.39
CA THR A 344 10.12 3.22 -17.19
C THR A 344 9.95 3.94 -15.86
N LEU A 345 11.02 4.55 -15.33
CA LEU A 345 10.97 5.44 -14.16
C LEU A 345 11.83 6.70 -14.32
N SER A 346 11.34 7.81 -13.78
CA SER A 346 11.96 9.13 -13.83
C SER A 346 12.92 9.35 -12.65
N VAL A 347 13.98 8.54 -12.60
CA VAL A 347 15.13 8.78 -11.71
C VAL A 347 16.15 9.65 -12.44
N MET A 348 16.62 10.71 -11.78
CA MET A 348 17.57 11.66 -12.36
C MET A 348 18.95 11.03 -12.52
N THR A 349 19.64 11.33 -13.62
CA THR A 349 21.05 10.94 -13.81
C THR A 349 21.96 11.78 -12.89
N ASP A 350 23.20 11.33 -12.66
CA ASP A 350 24.22 12.09 -11.92
C ASP A 350 24.47 13.51 -12.50
N GLU A 351 24.28 13.69 -13.80
CA GLU A 351 24.33 14.99 -14.49
C GLU A 351 23.11 15.85 -14.12
N LEU A 352 21.90 15.32 -14.37
CA LEU A 352 20.65 16.07 -14.18
C LEU A 352 20.37 16.37 -12.71
N ALA A 353 20.75 15.48 -11.78
CA ALA A 353 20.60 15.67 -10.35
C ALA A 353 21.44 16.84 -9.79
N LYS A 354 22.45 17.31 -10.52
CA LYS A 354 23.29 18.48 -10.16
C LYS A 354 22.71 19.81 -10.64
N LEU A 355 21.70 19.79 -11.50
CA LEU A 355 20.99 21.00 -11.92
C LEU A 355 20.15 21.56 -10.76
N PRO A 356 19.92 22.88 -10.69
CA PRO A 356 18.91 23.48 -9.81
C PRO A 356 17.55 22.80 -9.98
N TYR A 357 16.78 22.62 -8.90
CA TYR A 357 15.58 21.76 -8.91
C TYR A 357 14.56 22.10 -10.01
N ASP A 358 14.30 23.39 -10.27
CA ASP A 358 13.40 23.83 -11.35
C ASP A 358 13.88 23.38 -12.74
N GLN A 359 15.20 23.27 -12.96
CA GLN A 359 15.78 22.78 -14.21
C GLN A 359 15.74 21.25 -14.33
N GLN A 360 15.49 20.54 -13.22
CA GLN A 360 15.21 19.09 -13.23
C GLN A 360 13.75 18.80 -13.63
N MET A 361 12.83 19.76 -13.46
CA MET A 361 11.39 19.53 -13.61
C MET A 361 10.97 19.01 -15.00
N PRO A 362 11.54 19.49 -16.14
CA PRO A 362 11.25 18.94 -17.46
C PRO A 362 11.59 17.45 -17.63
N TYR A 363 12.45 16.88 -16.78
CA TYR A 363 12.77 15.46 -16.75
C TYR A 363 11.90 14.72 -15.72
N ARG A 364 11.72 15.28 -14.51
CA ARG A 364 10.87 14.70 -13.45
C ARG A 364 9.40 14.53 -13.88
N LEU A 365 8.91 15.37 -14.79
CA LEU A 365 7.59 15.24 -15.40
C LEU A 365 7.46 14.11 -16.42
N LYS A 366 8.55 13.72 -17.10
CA LYS A 366 8.54 12.61 -18.06
C LYS A 366 8.34 11.28 -17.35
N GLN A 367 7.79 10.30 -18.06
CA GLN A 367 7.54 8.95 -17.57
C GLN A 367 8.85 8.22 -17.20
N GLY A 368 9.95 8.55 -17.90
CA GLY A 368 11.31 8.25 -17.44
C GLY A 368 12.08 7.30 -18.33
N ARG A 369 13.10 6.65 -17.75
CA ARG A 369 14.10 5.83 -18.45
C ARG A 369 13.79 4.34 -18.30
N PRO A 370 14.08 3.48 -19.30
CA PRO A 370 13.90 2.04 -19.17
C PRO A 370 14.95 1.41 -18.23
N PRO A 371 14.58 0.41 -17.41
CA PRO A 371 15.52 -0.33 -16.57
C PRO A 371 16.34 -1.37 -17.37
N LEU A 372 17.39 -1.91 -16.74
CA LEU A 372 18.23 -2.95 -17.37
C LEU A 372 17.39 -4.16 -17.81
N GLY A 373 17.49 -4.50 -19.10
CA GLY A 373 16.77 -5.61 -19.73
C GLY A 373 15.44 -5.24 -20.38
N VAL A 374 15.04 -3.97 -20.33
CA VAL A 374 13.92 -3.41 -21.12
C VAL A 374 14.51 -2.55 -22.24
N GLU A 375 14.03 -2.77 -23.46
CA GLU A 375 14.38 -1.98 -24.65
C GLU A 375 13.16 -1.21 -25.13
N LEU A 376 13.35 0.06 -25.52
CA LEU A 376 12.33 0.91 -26.14
C LEU A 376 12.74 1.25 -27.58
N CYS A 377 11.75 1.35 -28.45
CA CYS A 377 11.89 1.83 -29.83
C CYS A 377 10.72 2.79 -30.15
N LEU A 378 10.95 3.75 -31.03
CA LEU A 378 9.92 4.58 -31.65
C LEU A 378 9.87 4.26 -33.14
N THR A 379 8.66 4.10 -33.70
CA THR A 379 8.50 3.98 -35.16
C THR A 379 7.46 4.95 -35.71
N ASP A 380 7.61 5.32 -36.99
CA ASP A 380 6.55 5.98 -37.76
C ASP A 380 5.40 5.01 -38.13
N ASP A 381 4.39 5.50 -38.86
CA ASP A 381 3.24 4.70 -39.31
C ASP A 381 3.63 3.60 -40.31
N ASP A 382 4.75 3.74 -41.02
CA ASP A 382 5.31 2.70 -41.91
C ASP A 382 6.14 1.66 -41.12
N GLY A 383 6.23 1.80 -39.80
CA GLY A 383 6.95 0.89 -38.90
C GLY A 383 8.47 1.09 -38.86
N LYS A 384 8.99 2.15 -39.48
CA LYS A 384 10.42 2.44 -39.57
C LYS A 384 10.93 3.14 -38.29
N PRO A 385 12.13 2.78 -37.77
CA PRO A 385 12.69 3.42 -36.57
C PRO A 385 12.94 4.94 -36.68
N LEU A 386 12.63 5.64 -35.60
CA LEU A 386 12.81 7.09 -35.43
C LEU A 386 13.92 7.43 -34.42
N PRO A 387 14.55 8.62 -34.51
CA PRO A 387 15.64 9.01 -33.62
C PRO A 387 15.15 9.31 -32.19
N HIS A 388 16.01 9.06 -31.21
CA HIS A 388 15.78 9.43 -29.80
C HIS A 388 16.34 10.84 -29.51
N ASP A 389 15.79 11.85 -30.20
CA ASP A 389 16.21 13.27 -30.09
C ASP A 389 15.33 14.11 -29.15
N GLY A 390 14.19 13.56 -28.69
CA GLY A 390 13.21 14.24 -27.85
C GLY A 390 12.15 15.04 -28.63
N HIS A 391 12.23 15.06 -29.96
CA HIS A 391 11.36 15.80 -30.87
C HIS A 391 10.58 14.89 -31.83
N ALA A 392 11.16 13.77 -32.26
CA ALA A 392 10.47 12.78 -33.09
C ALA A 392 9.38 12.06 -32.27
N PHE A 393 8.14 12.15 -32.75
CA PHE A 393 6.98 11.44 -32.22
C PHE A 393 6.78 10.13 -32.98
N GLY A 394 6.59 9.01 -32.25
CA GLY A 394 6.34 7.71 -32.86
C GLY A 394 5.56 6.76 -31.97
N HIS A 395 5.12 5.65 -32.56
CA HIS A 395 4.52 4.52 -31.85
C HIS A 395 5.54 3.93 -30.88
N LEU A 396 5.21 3.90 -29.59
CA LEU A 396 6.09 3.38 -28.56
C LEU A 396 6.06 1.85 -28.56
N LYS A 397 7.19 1.26 -28.94
CA LYS A 397 7.44 -0.17 -28.96
C LYS A 397 8.34 -0.59 -27.81
N ILE A 398 8.09 -1.75 -27.20
CA ILE A 398 8.82 -2.26 -26.04
C ILE A 398 9.14 -3.75 -26.14
N ARG A 399 10.33 -4.19 -25.72
CA ARG A 399 10.68 -5.61 -25.55
C ARG A 399 11.55 -5.86 -24.32
N GLY A 400 11.63 -7.12 -23.88
CA GLY A 400 12.37 -7.55 -22.69
C GLY A 400 11.76 -8.80 -22.04
N PRO A 401 12.42 -9.39 -21.02
CA PRO A 401 12.01 -10.65 -20.40
C PRO A 401 10.81 -10.51 -19.42
N ILE A 402 10.20 -9.32 -19.37
CA ILE A 402 9.05 -8.97 -18.53
C ILE A 402 7.84 -8.47 -19.35
N ILE A 403 7.92 -8.59 -20.69
CA ILE A 403 6.95 -8.07 -21.66
C ILE A 403 6.10 -9.24 -22.21
N ALA A 404 4.81 -9.00 -22.43
CA ALA A 404 3.88 -9.99 -22.99
C ALA A 404 4.22 -10.30 -24.47
N ALA A 405 4.41 -11.59 -24.78
CA ALA A 405 4.59 -12.09 -26.15
C ALA A 405 3.26 -12.51 -26.82
N GLU A 406 2.25 -12.85 -26.03
CA GLU A 406 0.89 -13.20 -26.45
C GLU A 406 -0.09 -12.78 -25.33
N TYR A 407 -1.36 -12.52 -25.67
CA TYR A 407 -2.44 -12.47 -24.68
C TYR A 407 -3.06 -13.87 -24.50
N PHE A 408 -3.54 -14.16 -23.29
CA PHE A 408 -4.16 -15.43 -22.93
C PHE A 408 -5.25 -15.84 -23.93
N ARG A 409 -5.14 -17.08 -24.45
CA ARG A 409 -5.99 -17.68 -25.50
C ARG A 409 -5.94 -16.94 -26.86
N GLY A 410 -4.80 -16.42 -27.28
CA GLY A 410 -4.61 -15.80 -28.61
C GLY A 410 -5.35 -14.47 -28.83
N ALA A 411 -5.76 -13.79 -27.74
CA ALA A 411 -6.66 -12.64 -27.82
C ALA A 411 -6.03 -11.42 -28.52
N GLY A 412 -6.32 -11.26 -29.82
CA GLY A 412 -5.77 -10.21 -30.67
C GLY A 412 -4.64 -10.66 -31.61
N GLY A 413 -4.37 -11.96 -31.72
CA GLY A 413 -3.44 -12.51 -32.72
C GLY A 413 -1.96 -12.26 -32.40
N LYS A 414 -1.14 -12.05 -33.45
CA LYS A 414 0.29 -11.74 -33.31
C LYS A 414 0.44 -10.31 -32.78
N ILE A 415 0.92 -10.16 -31.54
CA ILE A 415 1.08 -8.85 -30.87
C ILE A 415 2.52 -8.34 -30.85
N LEU A 416 3.47 -9.13 -31.35
CA LEU A 416 4.84 -8.73 -31.60
C LEU A 416 5.06 -8.45 -33.09
N ASP A 417 5.91 -7.49 -33.40
CA ASP A 417 6.37 -7.26 -34.78
C ASP A 417 7.42 -8.31 -35.21
N GLU A 418 8.24 -8.00 -36.22
CA GLU A 418 9.26 -8.93 -36.74
C GLU A 418 10.56 -8.88 -35.93
N ASP A 419 10.84 -7.77 -35.26
CA ASP A 419 11.97 -7.58 -34.33
C ASP A 419 11.66 -8.01 -32.88
N GLY A 420 10.45 -8.56 -32.66
CA GLY A 420 9.99 -9.05 -31.36
C GLY A 420 9.57 -7.94 -30.39
N PHE A 421 9.25 -6.74 -30.86
CA PHE A 421 8.70 -5.67 -30.04
C PHE A 421 7.18 -5.75 -29.93
N PHE A 422 6.67 -5.51 -28.73
CA PHE A 422 5.26 -5.28 -28.45
C PHE A 422 4.89 -3.81 -28.69
N ASP A 423 3.81 -3.58 -29.43
CA ASP A 423 3.20 -2.25 -29.60
C ASP A 423 2.33 -1.90 -28.38
N THR A 424 2.71 -0.83 -27.67
CA THR A 424 1.98 -0.35 -26.49
C THR A 424 0.68 0.39 -26.84
N GLY A 425 0.55 0.88 -28.08
CA GLY A 425 -0.46 1.83 -28.53
C GLY A 425 -0.38 3.22 -27.88
N ASP A 426 0.72 3.55 -27.19
CA ASP A 426 1.09 4.91 -26.78
C ASP A 426 1.92 5.57 -27.90
N ILE A 427 1.74 6.89 -28.12
CA ILE A 427 2.66 7.72 -28.91
C ILE A 427 3.59 8.43 -27.94
N ALA A 428 4.89 8.41 -28.20
CA ALA A 428 5.90 8.99 -27.33
C ALA A 428 7.03 9.69 -28.10
N THR A 429 7.80 10.51 -27.37
CA THR A 429 9.18 10.88 -27.72
C THR A 429 10.15 10.24 -26.73
N ILE A 430 11.41 10.09 -27.11
CA ILE A 430 12.52 9.68 -26.23
C ILE A 430 13.67 10.66 -26.46
N ASP A 431 14.20 11.26 -25.40
CA ASP A 431 15.30 12.23 -25.51
C ASP A 431 16.70 11.61 -25.45
N ALA A 432 17.72 12.43 -25.70
CA ALA A 432 19.13 12.03 -25.72
C ALA A 432 19.67 11.55 -24.35
N HIS A 433 18.98 11.80 -23.24
CA HIS A 433 19.29 11.22 -21.93
C HIS A 433 18.55 9.89 -21.70
N GLY A 434 17.66 9.50 -22.62
CA GLY A 434 16.84 8.28 -22.56
C GLY A 434 15.54 8.43 -21.78
N PHE A 435 15.05 9.65 -21.53
CA PHE A 435 13.72 9.83 -20.91
C PHE A 435 12.64 9.76 -21.98
N MET A 436 11.76 8.76 -21.83
CA MET A 436 10.53 8.62 -22.60
C MET A 436 9.45 9.56 -22.04
N GLN A 437 8.76 10.26 -22.94
CA GLN A 437 7.59 11.09 -22.66
C GLN A 437 6.40 10.62 -23.49
N ILE A 438 5.29 10.26 -22.85
CA ILE A 438 4.05 9.94 -23.55
C ILE A 438 3.38 11.24 -23.99
N THR A 439 3.04 11.29 -25.27
CA THR A 439 2.35 12.39 -25.94
C THR A 439 0.84 12.11 -25.98
N ASP A 440 0.43 10.90 -26.36
CA ASP A 440 -0.98 10.49 -26.43
C ASP A 440 -1.13 8.96 -26.57
N ARG A 441 -2.36 8.45 -26.78
CA ARG A 441 -2.59 7.13 -27.39
C ARG A 441 -2.66 7.23 -28.91
N ALA A 442 -2.11 6.24 -29.62
CA ALA A 442 -2.09 6.20 -31.09
C ALA A 442 -3.48 6.25 -31.75
N LYS A 443 -4.52 5.86 -31.00
CA LYS A 443 -5.93 5.89 -31.42
C LYS A 443 -6.67 7.21 -31.09
N ASP A 444 -6.11 8.05 -30.22
CA ASP A 444 -6.78 9.23 -29.63
C ASP A 444 -6.11 10.55 -30.00
N VAL A 445 -4.81 10.53 -30.34
CA VAL A 445 -4.06 11.62 -30.97
C VAL A 445 -4.74 12.14 -32.24
N VAL A 446 -4.58 13.43 -32.55
CA VAL A 446 -5.14 14.04 -33.77
C VAL A 446 -4.07 14.12 -34.85
N LYS A 447 -4.36 13.56 -36.03
CA LYS A 447 -3.47 13.65 -37.21
C LYS A 447 -3.90 14.85 -38.07
N SER A 448 -3.15 15.94 -37.99
CA SER A 448 -3.49 17.26 -38.55
C SER A 448 -2.51 17.66 -39.66
N GLY A 449 -2.69 17.10 -40.86
CA GLY A 449 -1.93 17.46 -42.07
C GLY A 449 -0.53 16.87 -42.13
N GLY A 450 -0.39 15.59 -41.75
CA GLY A 450 0.90 14.88 -41.63
C GLY A 450 1.59 15.04 -40.27
N GLU A 451 1.15 16.01 -39.47
CA GLU A 451 1.69 16.30 -38.13
C GLU A 451 0.76 15.82 -37.01
N TRP A 452 1.34 15.52 -35.84
CA TRP A 452 0.63 14.94 -34.70
C TRP A 452 0.34 16.00 -33.63
N ILE A 453 -0.90 16.05 -33.14
CA ILE A 453 -1.33 16.96 -32.06
C ILE A 453 -1.76 16.12 -30.85
N SER A 454 -1.13 16.35 -29.69
CA SER A 454 -1.55 15.73 -28.43
C SER A 454 -2.90 16.27 -27.99
N THR A 455 -3.88 15.40 -27.87
CA THR A 455 -5.14 15.71 -27.18
C THR A 455 -4.91 15.84 -25.68
N ILE A 456 -4.07 14.98 -25.10
CA ILE A 456 -3.81 14.94 -23.64
C ILE A 456 -3.10 16.21 -23.14
N GLU A 457 -2.22 16.82 -23.93
CA GLU A 457 -1.56 18.07 -23.55
C GLU A 457 -2.57 19.23 -23.52
N ILE A 458 -3.41 19.34 -24.55
CA ILE A 458 -4.47 20.35 -24.63
C ILE A 458 -5.51 20.13 -23.49
N GLU A 459 -5.88 18.88 -23.20
CA GLU A 459 -6.74 18.50 -22.07
C GLU A 459 -6.14 18.94 -20.73
N ASN A 460 -4.89 18.59 -20.45
CA ASN A 460 -4.21 18.91 -19.20
C ASN A 460 -4.10 20.42 -18.98
N ILE A 461 -3.78 21.18 -20.04
CA ILE A 461 -3.74 22.64 -19.96
C ILE A 461 -5.16 23.20 -19.75
N ALA A 462 -6.17 22.71 -20.48
CA ALA A 462 -7.56 23.17 -20.34
C ALA A 462 -8.15 22.90 -18.95
N VAL A 463 -7.88 21.73 -18.34
CA VAL A 463 -8.28 21.41 -16.95
C VAL A 463 -7.63 22.35 -15.93
N GLY A 464 -6.47 22.94 -16.25
CA GLY A 464 -5.85 23.99 -15.45
C GLY A 464 -6.62 25.32 -15.41
N HIS A 465 -7.64 25.52 -16.26
CA HIS A 465 -8.44 26.75 -16.27
C HIS A 465 -9.41 26.82 -15.08
N PRO A 466 -9.49 27.95 -14.32
CA PRO A 466 -10.25 28.00 -13.07
C PRO A 466 -11.71 27.55 -13.13
N LYS A 467 -12.40 27.77 -14.26
CA LYS A 467 -13.83 27.43 -14.44
C LYS A 467 -14.10 25.97 -14.83
N VAL A 468 -13.09 25.18 -15.17
CA VAL A 468 -13.26 23.81 -15.70
C VAL A 468 -13.42 22.81 -14.57
N ALA A 469 -14.39 21.92 -14.71
CA ALA A 469 -14.54 20.71 -13.91
C ALA A 469 -13.87 19.51 -14.59
N LEU A 470 -14.03 19.38 -15.91
CA LEU A 470 -13.35 18.37 -16.75
C LEU A 470 -13.25 18.88 -18.20
N ALA A 471 -12.19 18.48 -18.91
CA ALA A 471 -12.02 18.74 -20.34
C ALA A 471 -11.73 17.43 -21.09
N ALA A 472 -12.10 17.38 -22.36
CA ALA A 472 -11.75 16.31 -23.29
C ALA A 472 -11.41 16.90 -24.67
N VAL A 473 -10.47 16.31 -25.40
CA VAL A 473 -10.12 16.72 -26.77
C VAL A 473 -10.18 15.50 -27.69
N VAL A 474 -10.73 15.69 -28.88
CA VAL A 474 -10.84 14.66 -29.92
C VAL A 474 -10.57 15.24 -31.30
N GLY A 475 -10.13 14.39 -32.23
CA GLY A 475 -10.10 14.71 -33.65
C GLY A 475 -11.50 14.77 -34.26
N ALA A 476 -11.76 15.80 -35.05
CA ALA A 476 -12.88 15.90 -35.97
C ALA A 476 -12.35 16.03 -37.40
N ALA A 477 -12.98 15.35 -38.36
CA ALA A 477 -12.50 15.29 -39.74
C ALA A 477 -12.50 16.68 -40.41
N HIS A 478 -11.39 17.03 -41.09
CA HIS A 478 -11.19 18.34 -41.69
C HIS A 478 -10.74 18.24 -43.17
N PRO A 479 -11.43 18.89 -44.14
CA PRO A 479 -11.21 18.67 -45.58
C PRO A 479 -9.83 18.95 -46.17
N LYS A 480 -8.92 19.60 -45.42
CA LYS A 480 -7.54 19.90 -45.85
C LYS A 480 -6.45 19.25 -44.99
N TRP A 481 -6.78 18.86 -43.76
CA TRP A 481 -5.80 18.51 -42.73
C TRP A 481 -6.04 17.10 -42.16
N ASP A 482 -6.91 16.32 -42.79
CA ASP A 482 -7.42 15.01 -42.32
C ASP A 482 -8.24 15.12 -41.04
N GLU A 483 -7.65 15.53 -39.92
CA GLU A 483 -8.33 15.85 -38.66
C GLU A 483 -7.90 17.22 -38.09
N ARG A 484 -8.76 17.80 -37.24
CA ARG A 484 -8.46 18.97 -36.41
C ARG A 484 -9.00 18.80 -35.00
N PRO A 485 -8.32 19.35 -33.96
CA PRO A 485 -8.72 19.16 -32.57
C PRO A 485 -9.97 19.98 -32.22
N VAL A 486 -10.89 19.34 -31.48
CA VAL A 486 -12.09 19.96 -30.88
C VAL A 486 -12.03 19.77 -29.37
N LEU A 487 -12.21 20.85 -28.61
CA LEU A 487 -12.13 20.87 -27.15
C LEU A 487 -13.53 20.85 -26.53
N LEU A 488 -13.86 19.80 -25.80
CA LEU A 488 -15.08 19.68 -25.01
C LEU A 488 -14.80 20.10 -23.55
N ILE A 489 -15.64 20.96 -22.98
CA ILE A 489 -15.52 21.48 -21.63
C ILE A 489 -16.80 21.19 -20.82
N LYS A 490 -16.64 20.50 -19.69
CA LYS A 490 -17.59 20.58 -18.57
C LYS A 490 -17.14 21.69 -17.62
N LEU A 491 -17.96 22.72 -17.45
CA LEU A 491 -17.74 23.79 -16.48
C LEU A 491 -18.08 23.32 -15.05
N LYS A 492 -17.60 24.06 -14.05
CA LYS A 492 -18.03 23.91 -12.65
C LYS A 492 -19.45 24.46 -12.46
N ASP A 493 -20.17 23.91 -11.48
CA ASP A 493 -21.55 24.30 -11.19
C ASP A 493 -21.67 25.81 -10.94
N GLY A 494 -22.46 26.50 -11.77
CA GLY A 494 -22.68 27.95 -11.70
C GLY A 494 -21.66 28.82 -12.46
N GLU A 495 -20.60 28.25 -13.03
CA GLU A 495 -19.66 28.98 -13.89
C GLU A 495 -20.20 29.19 -15.32
N THR A 496 -19.73 30.24 -15.99
CA THR A 496 -20.02 30.51 -17.41
C THR A 496 -18.77 31.03 -18.12
N ALA A 497 -18.58 30.64 -19.38
CA ALA A 497 -17.39 30.97 -20.17
C ALA A 497 -17.73 31.10 -21.66
N THR A 498 -16.82 31.66 -22.46
CA THR A 498 -16.93 31.69 -23.93
C THR A 498 -15.90 30.75 -24.59
N LYS A 499 -16.01 30.53 -25.90
CA LYS A 499 -15.05 29.67 -26.62
C LYS A 499 -13.66 30.32 -26.66
N GLU A 500 -13.65 31.62 -26.87
CA GLU A 500 -12.47 32.48 -26.95
C GLU A 500 -11.68 32.47 -25.64
N GLU A 501 -12.37 32.45 -24.48
CA GLU A 501 -11.73 32.34 -23.16
C GLU A 501 -10.81 31.10 -23.05
N PHE A 502 -11.17 29.99 -23.70
CA PHE A 502 -10.34 28.78 -23.73
C PHE A 502 -9.24 28.82 -24.79
N ILE A 503 -9.52 29.36 -25.98
CA ILE A 503 -8.50 29.52 -27.02
C ILE A 503 -7.40 30.49 -26.57
N ASP A 504 -7.76 31.62 -25.96
CA ASP A 504 -6.82 32.58 -25.39
C ASP A 504 -6.07 32.00 -24.18
N TYR A 505 -6.69 31.13 -23.37
CA TYR A 505 -6.00 30.42 -22.30
C TYR A 505 -5.00 29.36 -22.80
N LEU A 506 -5.17 28.83 -24.01
CA LEU A 506 -4.23 27.90 -24.65
C LEU A 506 -3.09 28.62 -25.41
N GLN A 507 -3.32 29.86 -25.87
CA GLN A 507 -2.30 30.64 -26.58
C GLN A 507 -1.02 30.81 -25.74
N GLY A 508 0.14 30.65 -26.41
CA GLY A 508 1.46 30.76 -25.77
C GLY A 508 1.85 29.56 -24.91
N LYS A 509 0.96 28.57 -24.71
CA LYS A 509 1.26 27.30 -24.02
C LYS A 509 1.41 26.12 -24.98
N ILE A 510 0.68 26.14 -26.09
CA ILE A 510 0.82 25.20 -27.21
C ILE A 510 1.18 25.95 -28.51
N ALA A 511 1.67 25.23 -29.51
CA ALA A 511 1.93 25.80 -30.83
C ALA A 511 0.65 26.37 -31.45
N LYS A 512 0.74 27.48 -32.22
CA LYS A 512 -0.45 28.14 -32.81
C LYS A 512 -1.32 27.19 -33.65
N TRP A 513 -0.71 26.20 -34.32
CA TRP A 513 -1.42 25.21 -35.12
C TRP A 513 -2.03 24.05 -34.31
N TRP A 514 -1.73 23.94 -33.01
CA TRP A 514 -2.39 22.99 -32.08
C TRP A 514 -3.70 23.53 -31.48
N LEU A 515 -3.96 24.84 -31.60
CA LEU A 515 -5.19 25.43 -31.06
C LEU A 515 -6.43 24.70 -31.62
N PRO A 516 -7.42 24.36 -30.77
CA PRO A 516 -8.69 23.78 -31.21
C PRO A 516 -9.40 24.67 -32.22
N ASP A 517 -9.94 24.06 -33.28
CA ASP A 517 -10.75 24.77 -34.27
C ASP A 517 -12.19 25.00 -33.77
N ASP A 518 -12.61 24.31 -32.70
CA ASP A 518 -13.80 24.65 -31.95
C ASP A 518 -13.70 24.29 -30.45
N VAL A 519 -14.53 24.95 -29.64
CA VAL A 519 -14.76 24.65 -28.22
C VAL A 519 -16.25 24.39 -27.99
N LEU A 520 -16.57 23.25 -27.36
CA LEU A 520 -17.93 22.78 -27.09
C LEU A 520 -18.17 22.72 -25.58
N PHE A 521 -19.29 23.29 -25.11
CA PHE A 521 -19.70 23.16 -23.72
C PHE A 521 -20.68 21.99 -23.57
N VAL A 522 -20.43 21.12 -22.60
CA VAL A 522 -21.23 19.91 -22.37
C VAL A 522 -21.55 19.75 -20.88
N ASP A 523 -22.76 19.28 -20.58
CA ASP A 523 -23.18 19.00 -19.20
C ASP A 523 -22.34 17.86 -18.60
N GLU A 524 -22.00 16.85 -19.39
CA GLU A 524 -21.14 15.72 -19.00
C GLU A 524 -20.19 15.27 -20.11
N ILE A 525 -18.97 14.92 -19.71
CA ILE A 525 -17.98 14.27 -20.57
C ILE A 525 -18.06 12.75 -20.30
N PRO A 526 -18.31 11.90 -21.33
CA PRO A 526 -18.39 10.46 -21.17
C PRO A 526 -17.14 9.83 -20.53
N LEU A 527 -17.34 8.97 -19.54
CA LEU A 527 -16.30 8.16 -18.91
C LEU A 527 -16.57 6.67 -19.17
N GLY A 528 -15.52 5.89 -19.42
CA GLY A 528 -15.58 4.43 -19.54
C GLY A 528 -15.53 3.73 -18.18
N ALA A 529 -15.60 2.40 -18.19
CA ALA A 529 -15.71 1.53 -17.00
C ALA A 529 -14.58 1.64 -15.94
N THR A 530 -13.49 2.38 -16.23
CA THR A 530 -12.40 2.66 -15.29
C THR A 530 -12.30 4.13 -14.88
N GLY A 531 -13.29 4.96 -15.20
CA GLY A 531 -13.32 6.40 -14.89
C GLY A 531 -12.42 7.26 -15.79
N LYS A 532 -11.77 6.67 -16.80
CA LYS A 532 -11.05 7.41 -17.86
C LYS A 532 -12.04 7.91 -18.93
N ILE A 533 -11.73 9.03 -19.57
CA ILE A 533 -12.56 9.64 -20.63
C ILE A 533 -12.75 8.66 -21.80
N ASP A 534 -13.98 8.46 -22.26
CA ASP A 534 -14.29 7.63 -23.42
C ASP A 534 -14.32 8.48 -24.71
N LYS A 535 -13.13 8.73 -25.26
CA LYS A 535 -12.92 9.43 -26.54
C LYS A 535 -13.53 8.69 -27.74
N LYS A 536 -13.84 7.40 -27.64
CA LYS A 536 -14.56 6.64 -28.68
C LYS A 536 -16.05 6.96 -28.64
N LEU A 537 -16.66 6.99 -27.45
CA LEU A 537 -18.05 7.39 -27.27
C LEU A 537 -18.27 8.88 -27.57
N ILE A 538 -17.30 9.76 -27.24
CA ILE A 538 -17.34 11.18 -27.65
C ILE A 538 -17.35 11.31 -29.18
N ARG A 539 -16.37 10.73 -29.87
CA ARG A 539 -16.32 10.76 -31.35
C ARG A 539 -17.56 10.15 -31.98
N LYS A 540 -18.12 9.08 -31.41
CA LYS A 540 -19.40 8.50 -31.86
C LYS A 540 -20.57 9.47 -31.67
N ARG A 541 -20.74 10.10 -30.49
CA ARG A 541 -21.83 11.06 -30.24
C ARG A 541 -21.77 12.24 -31.20
N LEU A 542 -20.58 12.84 -31.39
CA LEU A 542 -20.40 13.94 -32.35
C LEU A 542 -20.79 13.51 -33.78
N ALA A 543 -20.45 12.29 -34.20
CA ALA A 543 -20.86 11.76 -35.50
C ALA A 543 -22.37 11.45 -35.59
N ASP A 544 -22.96 10.82 -34.57
CA ASP A 544 -24.39 10.51 -34.48
C ASP A 544 -25.26 11.80 -34.45
N GLU A 545 -24.76 12.86 -33.81
CA GLU A 545 -25.37 14.20 -33.74
C GLU A 545 -25.12 15.05 -35.01
N GLY A 546 -24.31 14.55 -35.96
CA GLY A 546 -24.01 15.23 -37.22
C GLY A 546 -23.12 16.47 -37.09
N TYR A 547 -22.33 16.56 -36.01
CA TYR A 547 -21.40 17.66 -35.75
C TYR A 547 -20.42 17.87 -36.91
N LYS A 548 -20.09 19.13 -37.16
CA LYS A 548 -19.06 19.55 -38.10
C LYS A 548 -18.25 20.67 -37.47
N LEU A 549 -16.95 20.71 -37.79
CA LEU A 549 -16.11 21.86 -37.52
C LEU A 549 -16.76 23.13 -38.10
N PRO A 550 -16.65 24.29 -37.41
CA PRO A 550 -17.08 25.56 -37.97
C PRO A 550 -16.27 25.89 -39.23
N ASP A 551 -16.85 26.70 -40.13
CA ASP A 551 -16.18 27.21 -41.34
C ASP A 551 -15.10 28.24 -40.99
N THR A 552 -14.03 27.79 -40.34
CA THR A 552 -12.88 28.61 -39.96
C THR A 552 -12.17 29.10 -41.22
N PRO A 553 -12.06 30.43 -41.45
CA PRO A 553 -11.42 30.96 -42.64
C PRO A 553 -9.93 30.60 -42.62
N VAL A 554 -9.55 29.67 -43.50
CA VAL A 554 -8.18 29.15 -43.64
C VAL A 554 -7.22 30.33 -43.80
N GLN A 555 -6.41 30.60 -42.77
CA GLN A 555 -5.34 31.58 -42.90
C GLN A 555 -4.40 31.09 -44.01
N PRO A 556 -4.07 31.95 -45.00
CA PRO A 556 -3.18 31.55 -46.07
C PRO A 556 -1.82 31.17 -45.47
N THR A 557 -1.30 30.01 -45.83
CA THR A 557 0.09 29.64 -45.52
C THR A 557 0.99 30.78 -45.99
N PRO A 558 1.94 31.27 -45.17
CA PRO A 558 2.98 32.17 -45.67
C PRO A 558 3.66 31.51 -46.86
N ALA A 559 3.86 32.26 -47.95
CA ALA A 559 4.68 31.77 -49.04
C ALA A 559 6.10 31.50 -48.50
N PRO A 560 6.79 30.44 -48.95
CA PRO A 560 8.16 30.19 -48.54
C PRO A 560 9.02 31.42 -48.91
N GLU A 561 9.80 31.91 -47.96
CA GLU A 561 10.74 32.99 -48.22
C GLU A 561 11.80 32.48 -49.22
N PRO A 562 12.22 33.29 -50.21
CA PRO A 562 13.18 32.87 -51.22
C PRO A 562 14.55 32.62 -50.57
N GLU A 563 15.19 31.50 -50.91
CA GLU A 563 16.50 31.14 -50.38
C GLU A 563 17.55 32.24 -50.71
N PRO A 564 18.38 32.66 -49.73
CA PRO A 564 19.47 33.59 -50.00
C PRO A 564 20.62 32.89 -50.73
N GLU A 565 21.00 33.40 -51.91
CA GLU A 565 22.13 32.88 -52.70
C GLU A 565 23.44 32.85 -51.90
N SER A 566 24.24 31.79 -52.11
CA SER A 566 25.45 31.53 -51.32
C SER A 566 26.63 32.46 -51.65
N ALA A 567 27.16 33.18 -50.65
CA ALA A 567 28.39 33.96 -50.78
C ALA A 567 29.27 34.00 -49.51
N VAL A 568 30.19 33.03 -49.42
CA VAL A 568 31.55 33.10 -48.82
C VAL A 568 31.71 33.77 -47.45
N VAL A 569 32.04 32.96 -46.43
CA VAL A 569 32.89 33.40 -45.29
C VAL A 569 34.29 32.79 -45.49
N PRO A 570 35.38 33.58 -45.55
CA PRO A 570 36.72 33.05 -45.70
C PRO A 570 37.28 32.52 -44.38
N THR A 571 37.97 31.38 -44.45
CA THR A 571 38.67 30.75 -43.32
C THR A 571 39.87 31.54 -42.83
N LEU A 572 40.17 31.41 -41.54
CA LEU A 572 41.55 31.43 -41.04
C LEU A 572 41.80 30.14 -40.25
N ALA A 573 42.99 29.56 -40.40
CA ALA A 573 43.22 28.14 -40.18
C ALA A 573 44.07 27.82 -38.93
N ALA A 574 44.09 26.53 -38.64
CA ALA A 574 44.79 25.80 -37.59
C ALA A 574 46.21 26.26 -37.21
N ALA A 575 46.55 26.02 -35.93
CA ALA A 575 47.75 25.27 -35.55
C ALA A 575 47.58 24.69 -34.12
N ASP A 576 48.06 23.50 -33.76
CA ASP A 576 48.27 22.28 -34.56
C ASP A 576 48.44 21.05 -33.64
N GLY A 577 47.94 19.89 -34.06
CA GLY A 577 48.38 18.53 -33.67
C GLY A 577 48.39 18.07 -32.20
N ALA A 578 47.56 17.06 -31.88
CA ALA A 578 48.04 15.77 -31.30
C ALA A 578 46.95 14.68 -31.22
N HIS A 579 46.87 13.85 -32.26
CA HIS A 579 46.38 12.44 -32.27
C HIS A 579 45.02 12.07 -31.63
N ALA A 580 44.02 11.98 -32.51
CA ALA A 580 42.97 10.95 -32.42
C ALA A 580 43.46 9.61 -33.04
N SER A 581 42.69 8.53 -32.84
CA SER A 581 42.76 7.28 -33.62
C SER A 581 41.40 6.99 -34.25
N VAL A 582 41.41 6.47 -35.49
CA VAL A 582 40.28 6.58 -36.43
C VAL A 582 39.35 5.37 -36.42
N ILE A 583 38.04 5.63 -36.56
CA ILE A 583 36.99 4.63 -36.83
C ILE A 583 36.96 4.35 -38.34
N TYR A 584 36.91 3.07 -38.74
CA TYR A 584 36.69 2.69 -40.14
C TYR A 584 35.20 2.75 -40.50
N ALA A 585 34.87 3.36 -41.63
CA ALA A 585 33.56 3.28 -42.29
C ALA A 585 33.67 2.43 -43.58
N PRO A 586 32.59 1.82 -44.07
CA PRO A 586 32.60 0.99 -45.28
C PRO A 586 32.56 1.83 -46.58
N ASP A 587 33.14 1.30 -47.65
CA ASP A 587 33.10 1.87 -49.00
C ASP A 587 31.78 1.59 -49.74
N PRO A 588 31.38 2.43 -50.73
CA PRO A 588 30.11 2.29 -51.45
C PRO A 588 30.14 1.27 -52.60
N PRO A 589 28.97 0.77 -53.07
CA PRO A 589 28.85 -0.16 -54.19
C PRO A 589 29.21 0.45 -55.56
N ARG A 590 29.41 -0.42 -56.56
CA ARG A 590 29.74 -0.04 -57.95
C ARG A 590 29.05 -1.00 -58.95
N GLU A 591 28.51 -0.44 -60.04
CA GLU A 591 27.66 -1.15 -61.02
C GLU A 591 28.45 -2.02 -62.02
N VAL A 592 27.89 -3.18 -62.40
CA VAL A 592 28.26 -3.99 -63.59
C VAL A 592 27.04 -4.80 -64.08
N GLU A 593 26.81 -4.83 -65.40
CA GLU A 593 25.93 -5.74 -66.16
C GLU A 593 26.77 -6.70 -67.05
N PRO A 594 26.22 -7.74 -67.74
CA PRO A 594 25.14 -8.68 -67.40
C PRO A 594 25.61 -10.17 -67.56
N GLU A 595 24.69 -11.10 -67.87
CA GLU A 595 24.86 -12.57 -67.92
C GLU A 595 25.89 -13.14 -68.95
N ALA A 596 26.43 -14.35 -68.70
CA ALA A 596 26.33 -15.53 -69.61
C ALA A 596 27.05 -16.83 -69.14
N VAL A 597 26.25 -17.87 -68.85
CA VAL A 597 26.28 -19.26 -69.41
C VAL A 597 27.63 -20.02 -69.63
N LEU A 598 27.82 -21.09 -68.82
CA LEU A 598 28.51 -22.40 -69.09
C LEU A 598 30.01 -22.39 -69.52
N ASP A 599 30.78 -23.48 -69.47
CA ASP A 599 30.50 -24.93 -69.27
C ASP A 599 31.57 -25.60 -68.37
N ALA A 600 31.32 -26.85 -67.93
CA ALA A 600 32.16 -27.61 -67.00
C ALA A 600 33.32 -28.39 -67.67
N THR A 601 34.30 -28.83 -66.86
CA THR A 601 34.58 -30.28 -66.63
C THR A 601 35.79 -30.53 -65.72
N ALA A 602 35.77 -31.71 -65.06
CA ALA A 602 36.87 -32.43 -64.41
C ALA A 602 37.43 -31.90 -63.07
N LEU A 603 37.70 -32.73 -62.05
CA LEU A 603 37.42 -34.17 -61.83
C LEU A 603 37.53 -34.50 -60.31
N GLU A 604 36.72 -35.47 -59.83
CA GLU A 604 36.93 -36.33 -58.64
C GLU A 604 36.96 -35.67 -57.22
N VAL A 605 36.41 -36.24 -56.12
CA VAL A 605 35.87 -37.60 -55.80
C VAL A 605 34.50 -37.50 -55.07
N GLU A 606 33.68 -38.55 -55.14
CA GLU A 606 32.28 -38.67 -54.65
C GLU A 606 32.07 -39.31 -53.23
N PRO A 607 30.82 -39.43 -52.68
CA PRO A 607 30.56 -39.23 -51.24
C PRO A 607 29.74 -40.34 -50.52
N ALA A 608 29.41 -40.12 -49.24
CA ALA A 608 28.13 -40.44 -48.57
C ALA A 608 28.15 -39.94 -47.10
N ALA A 609 27.05 -39.60 -46.41
CA ALA A 609 25.75 -39.04 -46.83
C ALA A 609 25.06 -38.46 -45.57
N HIS A 610 24.44 -37.28 -45.66
CA HIS A 610 23.58 -36.69 -44.62
C HIS A 610 22.26 -36.24 -45.26
N ALA A 611 21.17 -36.24 -44.50
CA ALA A 611 19.84 -35.86 -44.99
C ALA A 611 19.09 -34.99 -43.96
N GLU A 612 18.66 -33.81 -44.40
CA GLU A 612 17.48 -33.08 -43.92
C GLU A 612 16.69 -32.59 -45.18
N PRO A 613 15.76 -31.62 -45.16
CA PRO A 613 14.35 -31.91 -45.46
C PRO A 613 13.79 -31.21 -46.71
N GLU A 614 12.54 -31.51 -47.09
CA GLU A 614 11.78 -30.71 -48.07
C GLU A 614 10.30 -30.43 -47.66
N PRO A 615 9.70 -29.33 -48.14
CA PRO A 615 8.30 -28.92 -47.91
C PRO A 615 7.36 -29.36 -49.07
N LEU A 616 6.17 -28.74 -49.20
CA LEU A 616 5.10 -29.16 -50.13
C LEU A 616 4.30 -27.99 -50.75
N GLU A 617 4.26 -27.95 -52.09
CA GLU A 617 3.38 -27.19 -53.02
C GLU A 617 3.69 -27.71 -54.46
N SER A 618 3.00 -27.43 -55.58
CA SER A 618 1.64 -26.97 -55.98
C SER A 618 1.51 -27.31 -57.51
N GLU A 619 0.44 -27.15 -58.31
CA GLU A 619 -0.97 -26.73 -58.28
C GLU A 619 -1.68 -27.43 -59.48
N LEU A 620 -3.03 -27.43 -59.62
CA LEU A 620 -3.76 -27.40 -60.92
C LEU A 620 -5.31 -27.41 -60.77
N GLN A 621 -5.99 -26.86 -61.79
CA GLN A 621 -7.45 -26.64 -61.95
C GLN A 621 -8.20 -27.90 -62.49
N ASP A 622 -9.53 -28.01 -62.66
CA ASP A 622 -10.66 -27.03 -62.86
C ASP A 622 -12.03 -27.67 -62.34
N PRO A 623 -13.28 -27.19 -62.62
CA PRO A 623 -14.38 -27.27 -61.63
C PRO A 623 -15.66 -28.05 -62.07
N ASP A 624 -16.66 -28.19 -61.16
CA ASP A 624 -18.07 -27.81 -61.45
C ASP A 624 -19.08 -27.87 -60.27
N VAL A 625 -20.05 -26.93 -60.28
CA VAL A 625 -21.49 -27.02 -59.88
C VAL A 625 -21.96 -27.30 -58.42
N ALA A 626 -22.64 -26.27 -57.87
CA ALA A 626 -23.87 -26.25 -57.04
C ALA A 626 -23.88 -26.33 -55.48
N GLU A 627 -24.54 -25.31 -54.91
CA GLU A 627 -25.26 -25.23 -53.62
C GLU A 627 -26.54 -26.13 -53.61
N PRO A 628 -27.37 -26.26 -52.54
CA PRO A 628 -27.41 -25.48 -51.28
C PRO A 628 -27.68 -26.27 -49.96
N GLU A 629 -27.73 -25.53 -48.85
CA GLU A 629 -28.45 -25.91 -47.60
C GLU A 629 -30.01 -25.85 -47.80
N PRO A 630 -30.90 -25.95 -46.77
CA PRO A 630 -30.74 -26.31 -45.36
C PRO A 630 -31.81 -27.30 -44.81
N SER A 631 -31.72 -27.68 -43.53
CA SER A 631 -32.87 -27.76 -42.59
C SER A 631 -32.43 -28.19 -41.18
N ALA A 632 -33.32 -28.06 -40.19
CA ALA A 632 -33.05 -28.28 -38.76
C ALA A 632 -34.25 -28.99 -38.05
N VAL A 633 -34.21 -29.03 -36.71
CA VAL A 633 -35.32 -29.25 -35.74
C VAL A 633 -35.52 -30.66 -35.15
N SER A 634 -35.59 -30.71 -33.80
CA SER A 634 -36.12 -31.74 -32.85
C SER A 634 -35.55 -33.17 -32.91
N ALA A 635 -35.09 -33.86 -31.84
CA ALA A 635 -35.30 -33.83 -30.38
C ALA A 635 -36.47 -34.67 -29.81
N THR A 636 -36.17 -35.30 -28.65
CA THR A 636 -37.02 -36.04 -27.67
C THR A 636 -37.66 -37.39 -28.03
N ASP A 637 -37.20 -38.45 -27.35
CA ASP A 637 -38.01 -39.29 -26.43
C ASP A 637 -37.09 -39.74 -25.25
N THR A 638 -37.38 -39.57 -23.95
CA THR A 638 -38.33 -40.26 -23.04
C THR A 638 -38.02 -41.77 -22.88
N ILE A 639 -38.01 -42.44 -21.70
CA ILE A 639 -38.69 -42.23 -20.40
C ILE A 639 -37.75 -42.48 -19.17
N ILE A 640 -38.21 -42.10 -17.98
CA ILE A 640 -37.62 -42.14 -16.61
C ILE A 640 -37.63 -43.53 -15.91
N ALA A 641 -36.63 -43.74 -15.05
CA ALA A 641 -36.50 -44.61 -13.83
C ALA A 641 -37.29 -45.93 -13.62
N GLU A 642 -36.59 -46.90 -13.02
CA GLU A 642 -37.15 -47.75 -11.94
C GLU A 642 -36.05 -48.09 -10.90
N ALA A 643 -36.41 -48.38 -9.65
CA ALA A 643 -35.46 -48.65 -8.56
C ALA A 643 -36.04 -49.57 -7.47
N ALA A 644 -35.25 -50.52 -6.97
CA ALA A 644 -35.50 -51.25 -5.73
C ALA A 644 -34.21 -51.85 -5.16
N ALA A 645 -34.07 -51.88 -3.83
CA ALA A 645 -32.96 -52.50 -3.12
C ALA A 645 -33.47 -53.55 -2.12
N ILE A 646 -32.70 -54.62 -1.88
CA ILE A 646 -32.90 -55.56 -0.76
C ILE A 646 -31.53 -55.84 -0.13
N ALA A 647 -31.48 -55.86 1.21
CA ALA A 647 -30.30 -56.07 2.05
C ALA A 647 -30.12 -57.58 2.41
N ALA A 648 -29.21 -58.05 3.26
CA ALA A 648 -28.37 -57.40 4.28
C ALA A 648 -27.16 -58.27 4.71
N ALA A 649 -26.20 -57.61 5.39
CA ALA A 649 -25.39 -58.05 6.55
C ALA A 649 -24.69 -59.44 6.59
N GLY A 650 -23.40 -59.46 7.01
CA GLY A 650 -22.73 -60.72 7.40
C GLY A 650 -21.21 -60.69 7.60
N GLU A 651 -20.69 -59.98 8.60
CA GLU A 651 -19.46 -60.39 9.32
C GLU A 651 -19.81 -61.47 10.38
N PRO A 652 -18.87 -62.25 10.99
CA PRO A 652 -17.40 -62.04 11.07
C PRO A 652 -16.51 -63.31 10.87
N ALA A 653 -15.19 -63.16 11.09
CA ALA A 653 -14.28 -64.05 11.85
C ALA A 653 -12.92 -64.43 11.20
N GLN A 654 -11.85 -64.27 11.98
CA GLN A 654 -10.53 -64.93 11.88
C GLN A 654 -10.57 -66.32 12.60
N PRO A 655 -9.63 -67.29 12.42
CA PRO A 655 -8.17 -67.10 12.30
C PRO A 655 -7.38 -68.06 11.35
N ALA A 656 -6.04 -67.96 11.38
CA ALA A 656 -5.09 -68.80 10.61
C ALA A 656 -4.82 -70.19 11.26
N PRO A 657 -4.12 -71.12 10.57
CA PRO A 657 -2.66 -71.20 10.79
C PRO A 657 -1.76 -71.67 9.61
N GLN A 658 -0.49 -71.23 9.68
CA GLN A 658 0.79 -71.88 9.31
C GLN A 658 0.92 -72.99 8.24
N ALA A 659 1.90 -72.80 7.34
CA ALA A 659 2.87 -73.82 6.91
C ALA A 659 4.22 -73.14 6.58
N GLU A 660 5.36 -73.83 6.77
CA GLU A 660 6.71 -73.24 6.66
C GLU A 660 7.47 -73.65 5.39
N ALA A 661 8.37 -72.80 4.92
CA ALA A 661 9.55 -73.18 4.13
C ALA A 661 10.69 -72.16 4.37
N THR A 662 11.85 -72.62 4.84
CA THR A 662 12.99 -71.77 5.24
C THR A 662 14.14 -71.81 4.24
N THR A 663 14.70 -70.64 3.92
CA THR A 663 16.07 -70.49 3.42
C THR A 663 16.76 -69.27 4.02
N VAL A 664 18.05 -69.44 4.31
CA VAL A 664 18.91 -68.56 5.13
C VAL A 664 19.16 -67.19 4.48
N ALA A 665 19.20 -66.13 5.29
CA ALA A 665 19.66 -64.79 4.90
C ALA A 665 21.04 -64.46 5.47
N ALA A 666 21.79 -63.60 4.77
CA ALA A 666 23.02 -62.95 5.26
C ALA A 666 22.74 -61.47 5.57
N PRO A 667 23.42 -60.84 6.55
CA PRO A 667 23.05 -59.53 7.05
C PRO A 667 23.52 -58.36 6.14
N PRO A 668 22.72 -57.29 6.00
CA PRO A 668 23.16 -56.04 5.39
C PRO A 668 24.05 -55.21 6.35
N ILE A 669 24.86 -54.32 5.79
CA ILE A 669 25.74 -53.41 6.53
C ILE A 669 24.91 -52.21 7.04
N PRO A 670 24.98 -51.83 8.33
CA PRO A 670 24.28 -50.67 8.87
C PRO A 670 25.00 -49.34 8.54
N PRO A 671 24.27 -48.21 8.42
CA PRO A 671 24.87 -46.89 8.32
C PRO A 671 25.46 -46.42 9.67
N GLU A 672 26.45 -45.55 9.62
CA GLU A 672 27.11 -44.99 10.83
C GLU A 672 26.24 -43.91 11.52
N PRO A 673 26.27 -43.81 12.86
CA PRO A 673 25.52 -42.80 13.60
C PRO A 673 26.29 -41.48 13.75
N GLU A 674 25.63 -40.34 13.46
CA GLU A 674 26.16 -39.01 13.78
C GLU A 674 26.22 -38.77 15.31
N PRO A 675 27.22 -38.04 15.82
CA PRO A 675 27.38 -37.80 17.25
C PRO A 675 26.40 -36.72 17.78
N PRO A 676 25.85 -36.88 19.00
CA PRO A 676 24.84 -35.97 19.53
C PRO A 676 25.41 -34.62 19.98
N LEU A 677 24.74 -33.53 19.59
CA LEU A 677 24.96 -32.20 20.16
C LEU A 677 24.72 -32.21 21.68
N ARG A 678 25.76 -31.90 22.46
CA ARG A 678 25.66 -31.68 23.91
C ARG A 678 25.73 -30.18 24.22
N LEU A 679 24.66 -29.66 24.79
CA LEU A 679 24.63 -28.32 25.38
C LEU A 679 25.38 -28.31 26.72
N HIS A 680 26.15 -27.25 26.99
CA HIS A 680 26.78 -27.00 28.28
C HIS A 680 26.62 -25.53 28.67
N GLU A 681 26.36 -25.29 29.96
CA GLU A 681 26.05 -23.97 30.52
C GLU A 681 27.29 -23.07 30.72
N PRO A 682 27.14 -21.74 30.70
CA PRO A 682 28.25 -20.81 30.87
C PRO A 682 28.67 -20.67 32.36
N SER A 683 29.86 -21.18 32.70
CA SER A 683 30.50 -20.96 34.01
C SER A 683 31.84 -20.23 33.88
N LYS A 684 32.21 -19.46 34.90
CA LYS A 684 33.40 -18.57 34.93
C LYS A 684 34.61 -19.28 35.52
N ALA A 685 35.78 -19.22 34.86
CA ALA A 685 37.08 -19.40 35.51
C ALA A 685 38.23 -18.70 34.74
N GLU A 686 39.37 -18.54 35.43
CA GLU A 686 40.51 -17.69 35.08
C GLU A 686 41.42 -18.22 33.95
N ALA A 687 42.26 -17.34 33.40
CA ALA A 687 43.23 -17.65 32.35
C ALA A 687 44.65 -17.97 32.90
N PRO A 688 45.38 -18.95 32.32
CA PRO A 688 46.77 -19.24 32.69
C PRO A 688 47.76 -18.27 32.01
N ARG A 689 48.88 -17.98 32.70
CA ARG A 689 50.01 -17.19 32.17
C ARG A 689 51.17 -18.10 31.76
N VAL A 690 51.72 -17.93 30.55
CA VAL A 690 53.11 -18.30 30.22
C VAL A 690 53.74 -17.20 29.33
N LYS A 691 55.07 -17.06 29.41
CA LYS A 691 55.99 -16.15 28.69
C LYS A 691 57.33 -16.91 28.51
N PRO A 692 58.33 -16.42 27.74
CA PRO A 692 58.29 -15.62 26.50
C PRO A 692 59.31 -16.12 25.43
N VAL A 693 59.20 -15.68 24.17
CA VAL A 693 60.32 -15.61 23.18
C VAL A 693 60.22 -14.29 22.39
N THR A 694 61.27 -13.92 21.65
CA THR A 694 61.58 -12.55 21.16
C THR A 694 61.81 -12.45 19.64
N GLY A 695 61.61 -11.26 19.07
CA GLY A 695 61.89 -10.91 17.65
C GLY A 695 60.64 -11.02 16.75
N GLU A 696 60.46 -10.24 15.69
CA GLU A 696 61.24 -9.08 15.19
C GLU A 696 60.28 -8.05 14.54
N ALA A 697 60.76 -6.96 13.91
CA ALA A 697 59.96 -5.75 13.67
C ALA A 697 59.52 -5.47 12.21
N ALA A 698 58.36 -4.83 12.05
CA ALA A 698 57.94 -4.03 10.90
C ALA A 698 56.96 -2.92 11.37
N GLU A 699 56.89 -1.78 10.66
CA GLU A 699 56.14 -0.57 11.08
C GLU A 699 54.66 -0.57 10.66
N PRO A 700 53.81 0.33 11.23
CA PRO A 700 53.62 1.63 10.56
C PRO A 700 53.47 2.87 11.48
N LEU A 701 53.52 4.05 10.87
CA LEU A 701 53.25 5.39 11.42
C LEU A 701 52.06 6.05 10.65
N PRO A 702 51.55 7.23 11.08
CA PRO A 702 51.04 7.62 12.39
C PRO A 702 49.55 8.09 12.26
N PHE A 703 48.78 8.37 13.32
CA PHE A 703 48.71 9.70 13.95
C PHE A 703 47.85 9.68 15.23
N ALA A 704 48.45 9.89 16.40
CA ALA A 704 47.82 10.50 17.59
C ALA A 704 48.87 10.81 18.66
N MET A 705 48.84 12.02 19.24
CA MET A 705 49.72 12.49 20.32
C MET A 705 48.96 13.48 21.23
N PRO A 706 49.40 13.75 22.47
CA PRO A 706 49.94 12.82 23.46
C PRO A 706 49.36 13.09 24.88
N ILE A 707 49.54 12.17 25.86
CA ILE A 707 49.29 12.46 27.29
C ILE A 707 50.41 11.92 28.18
N THR A 708 51.23 12.81 28.75
CA THR A 708 52.02 12.76 30.01
C THR A 708 53.07 13.90 30.01
N PRO A 709 53.83 14.22 31.08
CA PRO A 709 54.01 13.54 32.38
C PRO A 709 53.87 14.45 33.63
N GLY A 710 54.05 13.85 34.83
CA GLY A 710 54.35 14.62 36.05
C GLY A 710 54.00 13.91 37.37
N ARG A 711 54.92 13.15 37.97
CA ARG A 711 54.69 12.45 39.26
C ARG A 711 55.64 12.93 40.37
N ARG A 712 55.07 13.64 41.35
CA ARG A 712 55.58 13.90 42.74
C ARG A 712 57.09 14.11 42.96
N ALA A 713 57.44 15.30 43.45
CA ALA A 713 58.56 15.49 44.39
C ALA A 713 58.03 15.80 45.81
N LYS A 714 58.73 15.35 46.86
CA LYS A 714 58.49 15.75 48.26
C LYS A 714 59.60 16.72 48.68
N ALA A 715 59.26 17.86 49.30
CA ALA A 715 60.26 18.70 49.96
C ALA A 715 59.72 19.38 51.24
N LYS A 716 60.46 19.17 52.34
CA LYS A 716 60.69 20.03 53.51
C LYS A 716 59.48 20.74 54.17
N THR A 717 59.15 20.22 55.35
CA THR A 717 58.45 20.92 56.43
C THR A 717 59.21 22.17 56.89
N ALA A 718 58.46 23.22 57.25
CA ALA A 718 58.90 24.27 58.17
C ALA A 718 57.81 24.50 59.22
N LYS A 719 58.17 24.49 60.52
CA LYS A 719 57.25 24.80 61.63
C LYS A 719 57.36 26.29 61.97
N SER A 720 56.24 26.97 62.21
CA SER A 720 56.01 27.76 63.45
C SER A 720 54.71 28.58 63.38
N ALA A 721 53.67 28.13 64.07
CA ALA A 721 52.59 28.97 64.60
C ALA A 721 51.94 28.25 65.79
N LYS A 722 51.48 29.00 66.80
CA LYS A 722 50.93 28.44 68.04
C LYS A 722 49.42 28.17 67.94
N SER A 723 49.00 27.13 68.66
CA SER A 723 47.79 27.02 69.48
C SER A 723 46.52 27.85 69.15
N SER A 724 45.40 27.12 69.12
CA SER A 724 44.07 27.57 69.61
C SER A 724 43.48 28.86 69.03
N ALA A 725 42.70 28.71 67.94
CA ALA A 725 41.57 29.60 67.65
C ALA A 725 40.28 28.77 67.57
N LYS A 726 39.32 29.05 68.46
CA LYS A 726 38.02 28.36 68.54
C LYS A 726 37.12 28.91 67.42
N ALA A 727 37.25 28.37 66.21
CA ALA A 727 36.59 28.89 64.99
C ALA A 727 35.06 28.68 64.99
N SER A 728 34.36 29.50 65.77
CA SER A 728 32.91 29.64 65.84
C SER A 728 32.33 30.41 64.65
N GLY A 729 32.82 30.10 63.44
CA GLY A 729 32.25 30.63 62.20
C GLY A 729 30.84 30.08 61.99
N LYS A 730 29.84 30.97 61.92
CA LYS A 730 28.57 30.64 61.26
C LYS A 730 28.88 30.24 59.80
N PRO A 731 28.11 29.33 59.17
CA PRO A 731 28.27 29.06 57.75
C PRO A 731 28.12 30.37 56.94
N PRO A 732 28.75 30.49 55.76
CA PRO A 732 28.64 31.70 54.94
C PRO A 732 27.18 32.07 54.71
N ALA A 733 26.83 33.36 54.86
CA ALA A 733 25.44 33.80 54.80
C ALA A 733 24.77 33.43 53.46
N TRP A 734 25.52 33.52 52.35
CA TRP A 734 25.08 33.09 51.02
C TRP A 734 24.78 31.58 50.94
N ALA A 735 25.57 30.73 51.61
CA ALA A 735 25.39 29.27 51.57
C ALA A 735 24.16 28.83 52.37
N ARG A 736 23.82 29.58 53.42
CA ARG A 736 22.57 29.38 54.16
C ARG A 736 21.37 29.90 53.37
N LEU A 737 21.44 31.13 52.86
CA LEU A 737 20.42 31.71 51.98
C LEU A 737 20.12 30.82 50.77
N TYR A 738 21.14 30.21 50.15
CA TYR A 738 20.96 29.26 49.05
C TYR A 738 20.15 28.02 49.47
N LEU A 739 20.45 27.43 50.63
CA LEU A 739 19.72 26.27 51.14
C LEU A 739 18.28 26.63 51.56
N ASP A 740 18.08 27.81 52.16
CA ASP A 740 16.75 28.32 52.50
C ASP A 740 15.91 28.55 51.21
N LEU A 741 16.52 29.07 50.13
CA LEU A 741 15.89 29.19 48.81
C LEU A 741 15.63 27.85 48.12
N ALA A 742 16.54 26.86 48.25
CA ALA A 742 16.35 25.52 47.70
C ALA A 742 15.17 24.79 48.37
N ILE A 743 14.97 24.98 49.68
CA ILE A 743 13.79 24.48 50.41
C ILE A 743 12.51 25.15 49.90
N LEU A 744 12.52 26.47 49.66
CA LEU A 744 11.36 27.16 49.07
C LEU A 744 11.05 26.66 47.64
N ALA A 745 12.06 26.44 46.82
CA ALA A 745 11.91 25.85 45.48
C ALA A 745 11.37 24.41 45.51
N ALA A 746 11.74 23.61 46.52
CA ALA A 746 11.21 22.26 46.72
C ALA A 746 9.75 22.23 47.22
N LEU A 747 9.30 23.27 47.93
CA LEU A 747 7.92 23.39 48.39
C LEU A 747 6.96 23.95 47.32
N ALA A 748 7.45 24.77 46.39
CA ALA A 748 6.62 25.45 45.39
C ALA A 748 5.72 24.52 44.54
N PRO A 749 6.17 23.34 44.03
CA PRO A 749 5.31 22.42 43.29
C PRO A 749 4.14 21.89 44.12
N ALA A 750 4.38 21.56 45.39
CA ALA A 750 3.34 21.06 46.30
C ALA A 750 2.33 22.16 46.66
N ILE A 751 2.79 23.41 46.80
CA ILE A 751 1.93 24.57 47.02
C ILE A 751 1.06 24.87 45.78
N LEU A 752 1.60 24.73 44.57
CA LEU A 752 0.84 24.93 43.33
C LEU A 752 -0.22 23.83 43.12
N ALA A 753 0.13 22.56 43.27
CA ALA A 753 -0.81 21.45 43.13
C ALA A 753 -1.90 21.48 44.23
N GLY A 754 -1.50 21.65 45.49
CA GLY A 754 -2.44 21.73 46.62
C GLY A 754 -3.31 22.99 46.58
N GLY A 755 -2.74 24.15 46.23
CA GLY A 755 -3.45 25.42 46.11
C GLY A 755 -4.38 25.48 44.90
N GLY A 756 -3.98 24.90 43.77
CA GLY A 756 -4.81 24.75 42.59
C GLY A 756 -6.02 23.87 42.87
N ALA A 757 -5.80 22.66 43.41
CA ALA A 757 -6.87 21.74 43.77
C ALA A 757 -7.81 22.30 44.85
N LEU A 758 -7.29 22.93 45.91
CA LEU A 758 -8.11 23.51 46.97
C LEU A 758 -8.85 24.78 46.52
N GLY A 759 -8.22 25.63 45.70
CA GLY A 759 -8.84 26.83 45.14
C GLY A 759 -9.99 26.51 44.19
N VAL A 760 -9.85 25.46 43.36
CA VAL A 760 -10.94 24.90 42.55
C VAL A 760 -12.04 24.33 43.44
N LYS A 761 -11.68 23.51 44.45
CA LYS A 761 -12.64 22.90 45.40
C LYS A 761 -13.46 23.92 46.19
N LEU A 762 -12.92 25.12 46.44
CA LEU A 762 -13.59 26.22 47.14
C LEU A 762 -14.27 27.23 46.19
N GLY A 763 -14.24 27.00 44.87
CA GLY A 763 -14.83 27.91 43.87
C GLY A 763 -14.09 29.24 43.71
N LEU A 764 -12.87 29.36 44.25
CA LEU A 764 -12.05 30.58 44.22
C LEU A 764 -11.20 30.70 42.95
N ILE A 765 -10.98 29.58 42.23
CA ILE A 765 -10.17 29.52 41.01
C ILE A 765 -10.90 28.64 39.98
N GLY A 766 -10.97 29.08 38.72
CA GLY A 766 -11.58 28.29 37.64
C GLY A 766 -10.79 27.01 37.30
N LEU A 767 -11.51 25.94 36.96
CA LEU A 767 -10.95 24.60 36.68
C LEU A 767 -9.75 24.61 35.71
N PRO A 768 -9.76 25.33 34.56
CA PRO A 768 -8.62 25.31 33.64
C PRO A 768 -7.33 25.88 34.25
N LEU A 769 -7.44 26.93 35.08
CA LEU A 769 -6.28 27.57 35.70
C LEU A 769 -5.77 26.75 36.88
N GLY A 770 -6.66 26.33 37.80
CA GLY A 770 -6.25 25.60 39.01
C GLY A 770 -5.82 24.16 38.74
N TYR A 771 -6.43 23.47 37.77
CA TYR A 771 -6.07 22.09 37.44
C TYR A 771 -5.08 22.03 36.26
N THR A 772 -5.47 22.46 35.07
CA THR A 772 -4.64 22.29 33.86
C THR A 772 -3.33 23.10 33.95
N SER A 773 -3.39 24.40 34.26
CA SER A 773 -2.17 25.23 34.33
C SER A 773 -1.37 24.97 35.61
N MET A 774 -1.95 25.21 36.80
CA MET A 774 -1.20 25.15 38.06
C MET A 774 -0.78 23.73 38.46
N THR A 775 -1.66 22.73 38.28
CA THR A 775 -1.42 21.36 38.78
C THR A 775 -0.77 20.45 37.75
N LEU A 776 -1.20 20.48 36.48
CA LEU A 776 -0.67 19.58 35.44
C LEU A 776 0.52 20.14 34.65
N ASP A 777 0.60 21.46 34.42
CA ASP A 777 1.70 22.05 33.64
C ASP A 777 2.81 22.66 34.50
N TRP A 778 2.48 23.58 35.42
CA TRP A 778 3.47 24.38 36.14
C TRP A 778 4.15 23.62 37.29
N ALA A 779 3.39 22.85 38.07
CA ALA A 779 3.96 22.09 39.19
C ALA A 779 5.01 21.05 38.73
N PRO A 780 4.81 20.23 37.68
CA PRO A 780 5.85 19.33 37.19
C PRO A 780 7.09 20.05 36.65
N LYS A 781 6.92 21.14 35.91
CA LYS A 781 8.05 21.97 35.41
C LYS A 781 8.90 22.52 36.56
N LEU A 782 8.26 23.02 37.62
CA LEU A 782 8.95 23.50 38.82
C LEU A 782 9.56 22.37 39.66
N ALA A 783 8.99 21.17 39.64
CA ALA A 783 9.57 20.00 40.32
C ALA A 783 10.93 19.62 39.72
N PHE A 784 11.09 19.67 38.39
CA PHE A 784 12.40 19.47 37.74
C PHE A 784 13.44 20.52 38.19
N VAL A 785 13.05 21.80 38.30
CA VAL A 785 13.94 22.86 38.84
C VAL A 785 14.35 22.55 40.28
N SER A 786 13.43 22.04 41.11
CA SER A 786 13.73 21.71 42.51
C SER A 786 14.78 20.60 42.68
N VAL A 787 14.81 19.61 41.78
CA VAL A 787 15.84 18.55 41.75
C VAL A 787 17.21 19.14 41.47
N ALA A 788 17.31 20.01 40.46
CA ALA A 788 18.57 20.68 40.12
C ALA A 788 19.10 21.55 41.27
N THR A 789 18.23 22.33 41.94
CA THR A 789 18.63 23.13 43.11
C THR A 789 18.94 22.28 44.34
N GLY A 790 18.27 21.14 44.53
CA GLY A 790 18.53 20.21 45.62
C GLY A 790 19.92 19.56 45.51
N LEU A 791 20.28 19.07 44.31
CA LEU A 791 21.61 18.52 44.02
C LEU A 791 22.71 19.57 44.19
N LEU A 792 22.51 20.78 43.66
CA LEU A 792 23.46 21.88 43.84
C LEU A 792 23.56 22.32 45.33
N GLY A 793 22.48 22.19 46.10
CA GLY A 793 22.46 22.38 47.55
C GLY A 793 23.37 21.41 48.32
N VAL A 794 23.49 20.15 47.86
CA VAL A 794 24.45 19.19 48.43
C VAL A 794 25.90 19.62 48.15
N VAL A 795 26.18 20.13 46.95
CA VAL A 795 27.51 20.69 46.59
C VAL A 795 27.83 21.93 47.43
N VAL A 796 26.87 22.83 47.61
CA VAL A 796 27.01 24.01 48.49
C VAL A 796 27.24 23.59 49.96
N ALA A 797 26.59 22.52 50.44
CA ALA A 797 26.80 22.00 51.79
C ALA A 797 28.19 21.34 51.97
N LEU A 798 28.72 20.67 50.94
CA LEU A 798 30.10 20.14 50.92
C LEU A 798 31.12 21.29 51.06
N ILE A 799 30.97 22.36 50.28
CA ILE A 799 31.86 23.54 50.30
C ILE A 799 31.69 24.36 51.60
N GLY A 800 30.46 24.55 52.06
CA GLY A 800 30.11 25.41 53.20
C GLY A 800 30.35 24.81 54.60
N GLY A 801 30.83 23.57 54.68
CA GLY A 801 31.11 22.86 55.93
C GLY A 801 30.08 21.78 56.25
N PHE A 802 30.22 20.64 55.55
CA PHE A 802 29.30 19.49 55.53
C PHE A 802 28.63 19.19 56.89
N ALA A 803 29.41 18.97 57.95
CA ALA A 803 28.92 18.60 59.28
C ALA A 803 27.97 19.61 59.96
N ARG A 804 27.82 20.84 59.45
CA ARG A 804 26.89 21.86 59.97
C ARG A 804 25.68 22.11 59.09
N LEU A 805 25.78 21.90 57.77
CA LEU A 805 24.70 22.16 56.81
C LEU A 805 23.99 20.88 56.31
N TRP A 806 24.56 19.69 56.55
CA TRP A 806 23.99 18.41 56.11
C TRP A 806 22.51 18.23 56.45
N LYS A 807 22.06 18.64 57.64
CA LYS A 807 20.64 18.56 58.03
C LYS A 807 19.72 19.36 57.11
N ALA A 808 20.14 20.54 56.64
CA ALA A 808 19.33 21.37 55.74
C ALA A 808 19.35 20.85 54.30
N ALA A 809 20.51 20.40 53.81
CA ALA A 809 20.63 19.78 52.49
C ALA A 809 19.83 18.47 52.39
N VAL A 810 19.93 17.59 53.41
CA VAL A 810 19.11 16.37 53.49
C VAL A 810 17.64 16.71 53.63
N PHE A 811 17.25 17.72 54.43
CA PHE A 811 15.84 18.11 54.54
C PHE A 811 15.27 18.64 53.22
N SER A 812 16.02 19.46 52.47
CA SER A 812 15.64 19.88 51.12
C SER A 812 15.48 18.69 50.17
N LEU A 813 16.43 17.73 50.19
CA LEU A 813 16.40 16.56 49.32
C LEU A 813 15.28 15.57 49.71
N VAL A 814 14.96 15.46 51.00
CA VAL A 814 13.80 14.71 51.52
C VAL A 814 12.48 15.40 51.14
N ILE A 815 12.39 16.74 51.15
CA ILE A 815 11.22 17.45 50.61
C ILE A 815 11.08 17.16 49.11
N THR A 816 12.13 17.34 48.31
CA THR A 816 12.07 17.04 46.86
C THR A 816 11.68 15.59 46.60
N ALA A 817 12.25 14.63 47.34
CA ALA A 817 11.90 13.21 47.22
C ALA A 817 10.46 12.91 47.68
N ALA A 818 9.98 13.56 48.74
CA ALA A 818 8.60 13.41 49.22
C ALA A 818 7.59 14.07 48.27
N THR A 819 7.92 15.23 47.69
CA THR A 819 7.11 15.89 46.65
C THR A 819 7.06 15.03 45.38
N PHE A 820 8.18 14.44 44.96
CA PHE A 820 8.17 13.44 43.89
C PHE A 820 7.39 12.18 44.26
N ALA A 821 7.52 11.65 45.48
CA ALA A 821 6.74 10.50 45.95
C ALA A 821 5.23 10.79 46.06
N VAL A 822 4.84 12.03 46.36
CA VAL A 822 3.43 12.48 46.34
C VAL A 822 2.96 12.70 44.89
N MET A 823 3.80 13.21 43.99
CA MET A 823 3.45 13.37 42.57
C MET A 823 3.36 12.02 41.84
N TYR A 824 4.31 11.12 42.03
CA TYR A 824 4.29 9.75 41.49
C TYR A 824 3.29 8.87 42.23
N GLY A 825 3.10 9.06 43.53
CA GLY A 825 2.06 8.39 44.32
C GLY A 825 0.66 8.83 43.90
N ALA A 826 0.44 10.12 43.64
CA ALA A 826 -0.77 10.62 42.99
C ALA A 826 -0.89 10.07 41.56
N LYS A 827 0.19 9.99 40.77
CA LYS A 827 0.16 9.35 39.45
C LYS A 827 -0.04 7.82 39.49
N ALA A 828 0.18 7.17 40.63
CA ALA A 828 -0.16 5.75 40.83
C ALA A 828 -1.61 5.58 41.32
N LEU A 829 -2.06 6.43 42.25
CA LEU A 829 -3.41 6.39 42.83
C LEU A 829 -4.49 7.08 41.99
N LEU A 830 -4.10 7.89 41.00
CA LEU A 830 -4.96 8.60 40.02
C LEU A 830 -4.50 8.32 38.57
N GLY A 831 -3.73 7.25 38.37
CA GLY A 831 -3.05 6.98 37.09
C GLY A 831 -2.39 5.61 36.95
N GLN A 832 -2.65 4.67 37.87
CA GLN A 832 -3.13 3.38 37.37
C GLN A 832 -4.49 3.65 36.72
N SER A 833 -4.60 3.43 35.41
CA SER A 833 -5.91 3.11 34.84
C SER A 833 -6.45 1.89 35.60
N PRO A 834 -7.73 1.86 36.00
CA PRO A 834 -8.32 0.59 36.42
C PRO A 834 -8.25 -0.43 35.26
N PRO A 835 -8.38 -1.73 35.54
CA PRO A 835 -8.56 -2.71 34.47
C PRO A 835 -9.71 -2.28 33.57
N ILE A 836 -9.60 -2.51 32.25
CA ILE A 836 -10.63 -2.14 31.29
C ILE A 836 -11.79 -3.14 31.41
N HIS A 837 -12.62 -2.97 32.45
CA HIS A 837 -13.81 -3.75 32.68
C HIS A 837 -14.81 -3.49 31.54
N ASP A 838 -15.36 -4.57 30.97
CA ASP A 838 -15.98 -4.51 29.65
C ASP A 838 -17.31 -3.74 29.65
N VAL A 839 -17.48 -2.89 28.63
CA VAL A 839 -18.78 -2.29 28.29
C VAL A 839 -18.87 -2.16 26.77
N SER A 840 -18.94 -3.30 26.08
CA SER A 840 -18.93 -3.41 24.61
C SER A 840 -19.79 -2.36 23.87
N THR A 841 -19.33 -1.93 22.68
CA THR A 841 -20.05 -0.98 21.80
C THR A 841 -21.00 -1.67 20.82
N ASP A 842 -20.92 -2.99 20.68
CA ASP A 842 -21.93 -3.76 19.95
C ASP A 842 -23.17 -4.01 20.83
N TRP A 843 -24.33 -3.85 20.21
CA TRP A 843 -25.65 -3.98 20.82
C TRP A 843 -26.29 -5.35 20.58
N LYS A 844 -25.71 -6.18 19.69
CA LYS A 844 -26.24 -7.49 19.28
C LYS A 844 -25.64 -8.65 20.08
N THR A 845 -24.33 -8.63 20.28
CA THR A 845 -23.56 -9.75 20.84
C THR A 845 -23.73 -9.85 22.36
N PRO A 846 -23.89 -11.08 22.91
CA PRO A 846 -23.90 -11.29 24.36
C PRO A 846 -22.56 -10.96 25.03
N LEU A 847 -22.57 -10.59 26.31
CA LEU A 847 -21.33 -10.44 27.09
C LEU A 847 -20.62 -11.80 27.21
N ALA A 848 -19.38 -11.89 26.72
CA ALA A 848 -18.60 -13.12 26.64
C ALA A 848 -17.28 -12.99 27.41
N LEU A 849 -17.06 -13.92 28.35
CA LEU A 849 -15.88 -13.98 29.21
C LEU A 849 -14.93 -15.10 28.73
N SER A 850 -14.18 -14.84 27.66
CA SER A 850 -13.20 -15.79 27.10
C SER A 850 -11.76 -15.31 27.26
N ASP A 851 -10.83 -16.24 27.47
CA ASP A 851 -9.40 -15.94 27.60
C ASP A 851 -8.83 -15.25 26.34
N ALA A 852 -9.38 -15.55 25.16
CA ALA A 852 -9.03 -14.87 23.91
C ALA A 852 -9.42 -13.38 23.93
N ALA A 853 -10.63 -13.04 24.40
CA ALA A 853 -11.07 -11.65 24.54
C ALA A 853 -10.26 -10.87 25.60
N MET A 854 -9.81 -11.56 26.64
CA MET A 854 -8.90 -11.03 27.68
C MET A 854 -7.50 -10.78 27.11
N ALA A 855 -6.93 -11.76 26.38
CA ALA A 855 -5.60 -11.69 25.80
C ALA A 855 -5.48 -10.61 24.71
N ALA A 856 -6.50 -10.45 23.87
CA ALA A 856 -6.54 -9.48 22.77
C ALA A 856 -6.45 -8.01 23.23
N ARG A 857 -6.60 -7.72 24.52
CA ARG A 857 -6.64 -6.35 25.08
C ARG A 857 -5.41 -5.96 25.91
N GLY A 858 -4.41 -6.83 26.03
CA GLY A 858 -3.07 -6.43 26.49
C GLY A 858 -2.80 -6.43 28.00
N GLY A 859 -3.08 -7.54 28.68
CA GLY A 859 -2.44 -7.88 29.97
C GLY A 859 -3.26 -7.61 31.24
N SER A 860 -3.38 -8.64 32.08
CA SER A 860 -3.95 -8.61 33.44
C SER A 860 -5.27 -7.84 33.60
N ALA A 861 -6.32 -8.32 32.93
CA ALA A 861 -7.63 -8.33 33.56
C ALA A 861 -7.75 -9.58 34.45
N GLU A 862 -8.42 -9.47 35.59
CA GLU A 862 -8.75 -10.60 36.47
C GLU A 862 -10.27 -10.73 36.58
N LEU A 863 -10.76 -11.96 36.76
CA LEU A 863 -12.18 -12.22 37.05
C LEU A 863 -12.51 -11.75 38.47
N VAL A 864 -13.53 -10.91 38.61
CA VAL A 864 -14.06 -10.49 39.91
C VAL A 864 -15.27 -11.36 40.25
N ASP A 865 -15.11 -12.27 41.21
CA ASP A 865 -16.20 -13.09 41.71
C ASP A 865 -17.29 -12.23 42.37
N ASP A 866 -18.45 -12.13 41.69
CA ASP A 866 -19.73 -11.57 42.14
C ASP A 866 -19.66 -10.38 43.14
N ASP A 867 -19.04 -9.27 42.72
CA ASP A 867 -19.28 -7.97 43.36
C ASP A 867 -20.66 -7.40 42.89
N PRO A 868 -21.67 -7.30 43.76
CA PRO A 868 -23.00 -6.80 43.40
C PRO A 868 -23.03 -5.30 43.06
N SER A 869 -21.91 -4.58 43.15
CA SER A 869 -21.76 -3.21 42.68
C SER A 869 -21.29 -3.07 41.23
N LEU A 870 -20.90 -4.17 40.56
CA LEU A 870 -20.30 -4.18 39.20
C LEU A 870 -21.23 -4.83 38.13
N PRO A 871 -22.31 -4.15 37.68
CA PRO A 871 -23.43 -4.75 36.94
C PRO A 871 -23.16 -5.12 35.45
N VAL A 872 -21.94 -4.99 34.96
CA VAL A 872 -21.58 -5.33 33.56
C VAL A 872 -20.33 -6.22 33.46
N GLY A 873 -19.73 -6.59 34.61
CA GLY A 873 -18.54 -7.45 34.66
C GLY A 873 -18.70 -8.74 35.47
N SER A 874 -19.79 -8.91 36.22
CA SER A 874 -20.04 -10.13 37.01
C SER A 874 -20.62 -11.27 36.18
N ALA A 875 -20.39 -12.51 36.63
CA ALA A 875 -20.86 -13.73 35.95
C ALA A 875 -22.38 -13.76 35.76
N ALA A 876 -23.13 -13.08 36.64
CA ALA A 876 -24.59 -12.93 36.59
C ALA A 876 -25.15 -12.31 35.29
N TYR A 877 -24.32 -11.69 34.45
CA TYR A 877 -24.73 -11.05 33.19
C TYR A 877 -24.08 -11.65 31.93
N ALA A 878 -23.21 -12.65 32.07
CA ALA A 878 -22.63 -13.37 30.94
C ALA A 878 -23.72 -14.04 30.08
N GLY A 879 -23.55 -14.03 28.76
CA GLY A 879 -24.52 -14.60 27.82
C GLY A 879 -25.81 -13.79 27.63
N ARG A 880 -25.99 -12.64 28.30
CA ARG A 880 -27.12 -11.72 28.10
C ARG A 880 -26.76 -10.56 27.15
N ARG A 881 -27.75 -9.97 26.48
CA ARG A 881 -27.54 -8.81 25.59
C ARG A 881 -27.51 -7.50 26.37
N LEU A 882 -26.57 -6.62 26.04
CA LEU A 882 -26.36 -5.34 26.72
C LEU A 882 -27.60 -4.42 26.71
N ALA A 883 -28.46 -4.51 25.69
CA ALA A 883 -29.71 -3.75 25.62
C ALA A 883 -30.75 -4.15 26.68
N GLU A 884 -30.77 -5.42 27.11
CA GLU A 884 -31.70 -5.95 28.11
C GLU A 884 -31.27 -5.51 29.52
N ILE A 885 -29.97 -5.64 29.82
CA ILE A 885 -29.35 -5.22 31.08
C ILE A 885 -29.55 -3.72 31.33
N ASN A 886 -29.40 -2.88 30.29
CA ASN A 886 -29.64 -1.43 30.38
C ASN A 886 -31.13 -1.09 30.61
N ALA A 887 -32.06 -1.85 30.03
CA ALA A 887 -33.50 -1.64 30.21
C ALA A 887 -34.02 -2.05 31.60
N GLU A 888 -33.33 -2.98 32.25
CA GLU A 888 -33.55 -3.40 33.65
C GLU A 888 -32.96 -2.39 34.65
N THR A 889 -31.73 -1.90 34.40
CA THR A 889 -30.98 -1.03 35.34
C THR A 889 -31.33 0.46 35.24
N CYS A 890 -31.83 0.95 34.10
CA CYS A 890 -32.29 2.34 33.97
C CYS A 890 -33.61 2.48 33.17
N PRO A 891 -34.75 2.71 33.84
CA PRO A 891 -36.04 2.95 33.17
C PRO A 891 -36.06 4.16 32.23
N ALA A 892 -35.15 5.13 32.40
CA ALA A 892 -35.01 6.28 31.50
C ALA A 892 -34.25 5.95 30.21
N ALA A 893 -33.35 4.96 30.20
CA ALA A 893 -32.55 4.57 29.02
C ALA A 893 -33.34 3.74 28.00
N ARG A 894 -34.67 3.71 28.10
CA ARG A 894 -35.56 3.04 27.14
C ARG A 894 -35.60 3.83 25.83
N PRO A 895 -35.62 3.16 24.66
CA PRO A 895 -35.68 3.83 23.37
C PRO A 895 -36.88 4.78 23.29
N LEU A 896 -36.67 5.99 22.77
CA LEU A 896 -37.75 6.91 22.44
C LEU A 896 -38.17 6.68 21.00
N VAL A 897 -39.47 6.77 20.74
CA VAL A 897 -40.03 6.78 19.38
C VAL A 897 -40.63 8.17 19.13
N SER A 898 -40.43 8.69 17.92
CA SER A 898 -40.74 10.05 17.51
C SER A 898 -41.41 10.05 16.15
N ALA A 899 -42.43 10.90 15.98
CA ALA A 899 -43.14 11.09 14.72
C ALA A 899 -42.35 11.93 13.68
N ARG A 900 -41.14 12.39 14.02
CA ARG A 900 -40.26 13.12 13.08
C ARG A 900 -39.55 12.14 12.15
N ALA A 901 -39.21 12.60 10.94
CA ALA A 901 -38.33 11.85 10.05
C ALA A 901 -36.92 11.69 10.69
N PRO A 902 -36.14 10.65 10.34
CA PRO A 902 -34.85 10.40 10.98
C PRO A 902 -33.85 11.57 10.94
N GLY A 903 -33.79 12.33 9.85
CA GLY A 903 -32.95 13.53 9.75
C GLY A 903 -33.38 14.66 10.70
N ASP A 904 -34.67 14.99 10.72
CA ASP A 904 -35.24 16.02 11.62
C ASP A 904 -35.12 15.63 13.11
N ALA A 905 -35.12 14.32 13.40
CA ALA A 905 -34.86 13.79 14.72
C ALA A 905 -33.38 13.83 15.08
N TYR A 906 -32.48 13.51 14.14
CA TYR A 906 -31.03 13.57 14.32
C TYR A 906 -30.56 14.99 14.65
N GLU A 907 -30.92 15.99 13.85
CA GLU A 907 -30.52 17.38 14.10
C GLU A 907 -31.15 17.96 15.39
N ALA A 908 -32.38 17.54 15.74
CA ALA A 908 -32.99 17.92 17.02
C ALA A 908 -32.27 17.31 18.24
N VAL A 909 -31.83 16.04 18.14
CA VAL A 909 -31.03 15.38 19.17
C VAL A 909 -29.67 16.06 19.30
N LYS A 910 -28.99 16.32 18.19
CA LYS A 910 -27.70 17.02 18.11
C LYS A 910 -27.75 18.39 18.78
N ALA A 911 -28.79 19.18 18.48
CA ALA A 911 -29.04 20.47 19.12
C ALA A 911 -29.26 20.33 20.65
N ALA A 912 -30.04 19.35 21.11
CA ALA A 912 -30.27 19.10 22.53
C ALA A 912 -29.00 18.62 23.28
N VAL A 913 -28.18 17.79 22.63
CA VAL A 913 -26.88 17.33 23.16
C VAL A 913 -25.92 18.50 23.31
N MET A 914 -25.77 19.34 22.29
CA MET A 914 -24.96 20.57 22.36
C MET A 914 -25.48 21.54 23.43
N ALA A 915 -26.80 21.75 23.51
CA ALA A 915 -27.43 22.61 24.53
C ALA A 915 -27.23 22.11 25.96
N SER A 916 -26.96 20.81 26.16
CA SER A 916 -26.60 20.24 27.46
C SER A 916 -25.13 20.46 27.88
N GLY A 917 -24.33 21.11 27.02
CA GLY A 917 -22.92 21.46 27.30
C GLY A 917 -21.91 20.35 27.01
N MET A 918 -22.30 19.30 26.29
CA MET A 918 -21.38 18.25 25.82
C MET A 918 -20.71 18.65 24.51
N THR A 919 -19.46 18.22 24.30
CA THR A 919 -18.74 18.41 23.03
C THR A 919 -18.93 17.19 22.14
N LEU A 920 -19.33 17.37 20.89
CA LEU A 920 -19.45 16.27 19.92
C LEU A 920 -18.07 15.67 19.59
N VAL A 921 -18.03 14.34 19.53
CA VAL A 921 -16.89 13.49 19.21
C VAL A 921 -17.13 12.74 17.90
N THR A 922 -18.38 12.44 17.57
CA THR A 922 -18.80 11.91 16.26
C THR A 922 -20.16 12.50 15.90
N ASP A 923 -20.28 12.91 14.64
CA ASP A 923 -21.47 13.50 14.02
C ASP A 923 -21.64 12.83 12.66
N ASP A 924 -22.18 11.60 12.66
CA ASP A 924 -22.45 10.81 11.47
C ASP A 924 -23.96 10.77 11.20
N PRO A 925 -24.50 11.68 10.37
CA PRO A 925 -25.91 11.69 9.98
C PRO A 925 -26.31 10.53 9.05
N MET A 926 -25.35 9.78 8.49
CA MET A 926 -25.61 8.65 7.60
C MET A 926 -25.79 7.33 8.37
N ASP A 927 -24.98 7.09 9.41
CA ASP A 927 -25.20 6.01 10.40
C ASP A 927 -26.25 6.39 11.48
N GLY A 928 -26.67 7.66 11.48
CA GLY A 928 -27.55 8.26 12.47
C GLY A 928 -26.91 8.32 13.86
N ARG A 929 -25.58 8.38 13.96
CA ARG A 929 -24.79 8.21 15.18
C ARG A 929 -24.18 9.53 15.65
N LEU A 930 -24.58 9.92 16.85
CA LEU A 930 -24.02 11.05 17.60
C LEU A 930 -23.25 10.52 18.81
N GLU A 931 -21.99 10.91 18.94
CA GLU A 931 -21.21 10.70 20.16
C GLU A 931 -20.77 12.05 20.72
N ALA A 932 -20.87 12.22 22.03
CA ALA A 932 -20.51 13.46 22.72
C ALA A 932 -19.84 13.15 24.06
N THR A 933 -18.99 14.05 24.55
CA THR A 933 -18.28 13.86 25.83
C THR A 933 -18.38 15.08 26.72
N ALA A 934 -18.38 14.88 28.03
CA ALA A 934 -18.29 15.93 29.04
C ALA A 934 -17.31 15.52 30.16
N ARG A 935 -16.56 16.49 30.69
CA ARG A 935 -15.62 16.26 31.80
C ARG A 935 -16.22 16.55 33.17
N SER A 936 -16.23 15.54 34.04
CA SER A 936 -16.71 15.65 35.42
C SER A 936 -15.72 16.37 36.32
N PHE A 937 -16.18 17.48 36.93
CA PHE A 937 -15.37 18.42 37.75
C PHE A 937 -14.63 17.79 38.95
N TRP A 938 -15.11 16.67 39.50
CA TRP A 938 -14.57 16.09 40.74
C TRP A 938 -13.64 14.89 40.56
N TYR A 939 -13.69 14.19 39.41
CA TYR A 939 -13.07 12.88 39.25
C TYR A 939 -12.30 12.69 37.93
N GLY A 940 -12.32 13.67 37.02
CA GLY A 940 -11.59 13.58 35.74
C GLY A 940 -12.25 12.72 34.66
N LEU A 941 -13.33 12.00 35.01
CA LEU A 941 -14.17 11.22 34.10
C LEU A 941 -14.49 12.00 32.81
N THR A 942 -14.19 11.39 31.67
CA THR A 942 -14.91 11.63 30.41
C THR A 942 -16.20 10.82 30.46
N ASP A 943 -17.31 11.49 30.74
CA ASP A 943 -18.64 10.93 30.62
C ASP A 943 -19.04 10.97 29.14
N ASP A 944 -18.95 9.84 28.45
CA ASP A 944 -19.29 9.76 27.03
C ASP A 944 -20.77 9.40 26.85
N LEU A 945 -21.47 10.16 26.02
CA LEU A 945 -22.83 9.91 25.58
C LEU A 945 -22.77 9.36 24.15
N VAL A 946 -23.45 8.24 23.92
CA VAL A 946 -23.73 7.72 22.58
C VAL A 946 -25.24 7.78 22.36
N VAL A 947 -25.66 8.39 21.26
CA VAL A 947 -27.04 8.43 20.79
C VAL A 947 -27.10 7.92 19.35
N ARG A 948 -28.07 7.07 19.05
CA ARG A 948 -28.33 6.64 17.67
C ARG A 948 -29.78 6.87 17.31
N VAL A 949 -29.99 7.57 16.20
CA VAL A 949 -31.30 7.84 15.60
C VAL A 949 -31.45 6.91 14.39
N ARG A 950 -32.56 6.18 14.33
CA ARG A 950 -32.83 5.17 13.31
C ARG A 950 -34.24 5.32 12.74
N PRO A 951 -34.51 4.88 11.50
CA PRO A 951 -35.88 4.73 11.01
C PRO A 951 -36.70 3.81 11.91
N ASP A 952 -37.96 4.15 12.12
CA ASP A 952 -38.94 3.35 12.87
C ASP A 952 -40.30 3.38 12.16
N ALA A 953 -41.16 2.39 12.40
CA ALA A 953 -42.50 2.33 11.80
C ALA A 953 -43.39 3.53 12.16
N GLN A 954 -43.08 4.28 13.22
CA GLN A 954 -43.78 5.52 13.59
C GLN A 954 -43.04 6.80 13.18
N GLY A 955 -41.88 6.70 12.51
CA GLY A 955 -41.06 7.83 12.07
C GLY A 955 -39.58 7.59 12.35
N SER A 956 -39.16 7.81 13.60
CA SER A 956 -37.79 7.60 14.05
C SER A 956 -37.70 7.08 15.48
N ARG A 957 -36.67 6.27 15.75
CA ARG A 957 -36.32 5.73 17.06
C ARG A 957 -34.97 6.27 17.51
N LEU A 958 -34.88 6.67 18.78
CA LEU A 958 -33.69 7.21 19.42
C LEU A 958 -33.27 6.25 20.54
N ASP A 959 -32.09 5.67 20.42
CA ASP A 959 -31.45 4.86 21.47
C ASP A 959 -30.33 5.69 22.13
N MET A 960 -30.32 5.76 23.47
CA MET A 960 -29.39 6.63 24.24
C MET A 960 -28.64 5.84 25.31
N ARG A 961 -27.32 6.05 25.41
CA ARG A 961 -26.45 5.45 26.43
C ARG A 961 -25.46 6.48 26.97
N SER A 962 -25.25 6.45 28.28
CA SER A 962 -24.12 7.12 28.93
C SER A 962 -23.11 6.06 29.36
N ILE A 963 -21.85 6.27 28.99
CA ILE A 963 -20.69 5.42 29.27
C ILE A 963 -19.88 6.12 30.36
N GLY A 964 -20.10 5.72 31.61
CA GLY A 964 -19.12 5.97 32.66
C GLY A 964 -17.96 5.00 32.48
N ARG A 965 -16.73 5.50 32.31
CA ARG A 965 -15.55 4.66 32.06
C ARG A 965 -14.93 4.03 33.33
N ASP A 966 -15.29 4.52 34.51
CA ASP A 966 -14.90 3.93 35.80
C ASP A 966 -16.10 3.23 36.46
N ALA A 967 -15.88 2.06 37.03
CA ALA A 967 -16.91 1.31 37.75
C ALA A 967 -16.99 1.75 39.22
N GLY A 968 -18.09 2.40 39.59
CA GLY A 968 -18.39 2.81 40.97
C GLY A 968 -19.87 2.61 41.31
N PRO A 969 -20.25 2.61 42.61
CA PRO A 969 -21.54 2.12 43.11
C PRO A 969 -22.73 3.09 42.87
N ASP A 970 -22.75 3.81 41.74
CA ASP A 970 -23.53 5.04 41.54
C ASP A 970 -24.47 4.98 40.32
N GLN A 971 -25.07 3.81 40.06
CA GLN A 971 -25.99 3.55 38.94
C GLN A 971 -27.10 4.63 38.79
N GLY A 972 -27.56 5.19 39.91
CA GLY A 972 -28.58 6.24 39.93
C GLY A 972 -28.19 7.53 39.19
N ARG A 973 -26.90 7.92 39.14
CA ARG A 973 -26.47 9.15 38.46
C ARG A 973 -26.62 9.05 36.95
N ASN A 974 -26.25 7.92 36.36
CA ASN A 974 -26.34 7.74 34.91
C ASN A 974 -27.79 7.76 34.43
N CYS A 975 -28.71 7.19 35.21
CA CYS A 975 -30.13 7.27 34.90
C CYS A 975 -30.72 8.68 35.06
N ALA A 976 -30.27 9.45 36.06
CA ALA A 976 -30.64 10.86 36.22
C ALA A 976 -30.11 11.76 35.08
N ARG A 977 -28.88 11.50 34.60
CA ARG A 977 -28.26 12.20 33.45
C ARG A 977 -29.04 11.95 32.15
N ILE A 978 -29.29 10.68 31.83
CA ILE A 978 -30.07 10.28 30.65
C ILE A 978 -31.49 10.86 30.74
N GLY A 979 -32.13 10.81 31.92
CA GLY A 979 -33.44 11.43 32.14
C GLY A 979 -33.45 12.95 31.93
N GLY A 980 -32.37 13.65 32.30
CA GLY A 980 -32.18 15.09 32.04
C GLY A 980 -32.09 15.41 30.55
N LEU A 981 -31.27 14.67 29.80
CA LEU A 981 -31.14 14.85 28.36
C LEU A 981 -32.42 14.46 27.60
N ILE A 982 -33.09 13.39 28.01
CA ILE A 982 -34.38 12.98 27.44
C ILE A 982 -35.46 14.05 27.67
N LYS A 983 -35.41 14.77 28.79
CA LYS A 983 -36.29 15.92 29.01
C LYS A 983 -35.99 17.08 28.06
N ALA A 984 -34.73 17.27 27.64
CA ALA A 984 -34.33 18.27 26.66
C ALA A 984 -34.65 17.85 25.21
N VAL A 985 -34.61 16.55 24.87
CA VAL A 985 -34.98 16.01 23.56
C VAL A 985 -36.50 15.90 23.35
N ARG A 986 -37.28 15.86 24.44
CA ARG A 986 -38.76 15.87 24.42
C ARG A 986 -39.38 17.28 24.48
N GLY A 987 -38.58 18.32 24.66
CA GLY A 987 -39.01 19.73 24.71
C GLY A 987 -39.00 20.39 23.34
#